data_AF-A0A3R8LE15-F1
#
_entry.id   AF-A0A3R8LE15-F1
#
_cell.length_a   1.000
_cell.length_b   1.000
_cell.length_c   1.000
_cell.angle_alpha   90.00
_cell.angle_beta   90.00
_cell.angle_gamma   90.00
#
_symmetry.space_group_name_H-M   'P 1'
#
loop_
_entity.id
_entity.type
_entity.pdbx_description
1 polymer ?
#
loop_
_entity_poly.entity_id
_entity_poly.type
_entity_poly.pdbx_seq_one_letter_code
_entity_poly.pdbx_strand_id
1 'polypeptide(L)'
;MKLKDKISQAFSKDGTLSQNINGFRPRDAQLQMSQAVGKAINSANSVVIEAGTGTGKTFAYLVPALLSGKKTIISTGSKNLQDQLFKRDLPTIQKALKYSGKIALLKGRANYLCLERLDQVTAMGVLGDKTVLADLGKVRRWQTGTKTGDLSECIEIAEDSPILPQLVSTAESCLGSDCPNYKDCYVVQARRKAMEADLVVVNHHLFCADMAVKETGFGELIPDAELVVFDEAHQLPDIASQYFGLSLTSRQLFDICKDTNIVYRTELKDAKQLGTAADHLQKVIQDFRLLLGDGSVRGNLREIFNDRKVVEGINKLSENIDFLSEVAKKSLGRSETLDKIFERLAEVKVLLKKLTDTTVTGYCYWYEANGRSFGLHITPLTVSDKFGEQLKAQKTAWVFTSATLEVGGNFDHFCNRLGIENAEQVVLQSPFDYQNQSLLCVPRFLPDTNKSHTLTALGQMLKPVIEANHGRCFLLCTSYFMMRGLADFLREHSDLNVLLQGETSKSRLLEKFVKEKNSVLVATQSFWEGIDVRGDALSLVIIDKLPFTAPDEPLLKARMEDCQLQGGNPFNDIQIPEAVITLKQGVGRLIRDVSDKGVVIICDSRLVMRNYGATFLKSLPPSARTRDLTKVIQFLKNG
;
A
#
# COMPACT_ATOMS: atom_id res chain seq x y z
N MET A 1 16.52 -14.85 33.14
CA MET A 1 16.65 -15.67 31.91
C MET A 1 16.88 -14.75 30.73
N LYS A 2 17.92 -14.97 29.91
CA LYS A 2 18.24 -14.08 28.77
C LYS A 2 17.12 -14.17 27.73
N LEU A 3 16.92 -13.11 26.93
CA LEU A 3 15.85 -13.08 25.91
C LEU A 3 15.93 -14.27 24.95
N LYS A 4 17.14 -14.65 24.53
CA LYS A 4 17.41 -15.82 23.69
C LYS A 4 16.84 -17.12 24.27
N ASP A 5 17.06 -17.35 25.56
CA ASP A 5 16.58 -18.55 26.25
C ASP A 5 15.05 -18.57 26.35
N LYS A 6 14.43 -17.39 26.59
CA LYS A 6 12.96 -17.25 26.63
C LYS A 6 12.34 -17.56 25.27
N ILE A 7 12.96 -17.11 24.19
CA ILE A 7 12.55 -17.41 22.82
C ILE A 7 12.64 -18.92 22.58
N SER A 8 13.78 -19.54 22.87
CA SER A 8 13.97 -20.99 22.70
C SER A 8 12.94 -21.81 23.49
N GLN A 9 12.64 -21.41 24.73
CA GLN A 9 11.61 -22.07 25.52
C GLN A 9 10.19 -21.86 24.95
N ALA A 10 9.88 -20.67 24.43
CA ALA A 10 8.56 -20.40 23.85
C ALA A 10 8.27 -21.30 22.63
N PHE A 11 9.26 -21.51 21.77
CA PHE A 11 9.15 -22.30 20.53
C PHE A 11 9.45 -23.80 20.69
N SER A 12 9.86 -24.29 21.87
CA SER A 12 10.14 -25.72 22.07
C SER A 12 8.89 -26.60 21.96
N LYS A 13 9.07 -27.91 21.77
CA LYS A 13 7.96 -28.89 21.70
C LYS A 13 7.04 -28.82 22.92
N ASP A 14 7.60 -28.63 24.11
CA ASP A 14 6.85 -28.47 25.36
C ASP A 14 6.78 -26.99 25.80
N GLY A 15 7.01 -26.08 24.86
CA GLY A 15 7.09 -24.64 25.09
C GLY A 15 5.74 -23.96 25.25
N THR A 16 5.78 -22.70 25.66
CA THR A 16 4.59 -21.90 25.93
C THR A 16 3.64 -21.83 24.73
N LEU A 17 4.16 -21.74 23.49
CA LEU A 17 3.33 -21.71 22.29
C LEU A 17 2.67 -23.07 22.04
N SER A 18 3.43 -24.16 22.11
CA SER A 18 2.93 -25.53 21.92
C SER A 18 1.84 -25.91 22.91
N GLN A 19 1.94 -25.42 24.16
CA GLN A 19 0.94 -25.68 25.20
C GLN A 19 -0.36 -24.87 25.04
N ASN A 20 -0.29 -23.67 24.46
CA ASN A 20 -1.41 -22.72 24.47
C ASN A 20 -2.05 -22.49 23.09
N ILE A 21 -1.41 -22.93 22.01
CA ILE A 21 -1.88 -22.76 20.63
C ILE A 21 -2.16 -24.14 20.04
N ASN A 22 -3.45 -24.44 19.82
CA ASN A 22 -3.86 -25.70 19.24
C ASN A 22 -3.28 -25.86 17.81
N GLY A 23 -2.71 -27.03 17.52
CA GLY A 23 -2.10 -27.32 16.22
C GLY A 23 -0.75 -26.64 15.97
N PHE A 24 -0.18 -25.93 16.95
CA PHE A 24 1.17 -25.37 16.80
C PHE A 24 2.21 -26.48 16.71
N ARG A 25 3.10 -26.36 15.73
CA ARG A 25 4.25 -27.26 15.55
C ARG A 25 5.53 -26.42 15.51
N PRO A 26 6.52 -26.71 16.37
CA PRO A 26 7.83 -26.07 16.28
C PRO A 26 8.44 -26.21 14.89
N ARG A 27 9.04 -25.12 14.39
CA ARG A 27 9.76 -25.08 13.12
C ARG A 27 11.11 -24.41 13.35
N ASP A 28 12.18 -25.03 12.84
CA ASP A 28 13.54 -24.51 13.04
C ASP A 28 13.72 -23.12 12.41
N ALA A 29 13.19 -22.91 11.20
CA ALA A 29 13.20 -21.61 10.53
C ALA A 29 12.52 -20.51 11.38
N GLN A 30 11.44 -20.86 12.07
CA GLN A 30 10.70 -19.92 12.94
C GLN A 30 11.53 -19.53 14.17
N LEU A 31 12.20 -20.51 14.79
CA LEU A 31 13.10 -20.28 15.91
C LEU A 31 14.33 -19.45 15.48
N GLN A 32 14.93 -19.77 14.33
CA GLN A 32 16.06 -19.02 13.77
C GLN A 32 15.69 -17.55 13.53
N MET A 33 14.55 -17.29 12.87
CA MET A 33 14.05 -15.92 12.69
C MET A 33 13.88 -15.21 14.04
N SER A 34 13.24 -15.88 14.99
CA SER A 34 12.96 -15.31 16.30
C SER A 34 14.22 -14.98 17.09
N GLN A 35 15.25 -15.83 17.00
CA GLN A 35 16.56 -15.58 17.60
C GLN A 35 17.31 -14.43 16.93
N ALA A 36 17.23 -14.30 15.60
CA ALA A 36 17.80 -13.17 14.86
C ALA A 36 17.15 -11.85 15.30
N VAL A 37 15.82 -11.81 15.39
CA VAL A 37 15.08 -10.67 15.94
C VAL A 37 15.47 -10.40 17.39
N GLY A 38 15.56 -11.42 18.23
CA GLY A 38 15.98 -11.28 19.63
C GLY A 38 17.42 -10.74 19.78
N LYS A 39 18.32 -11.09 18.87
CA LYS A 39 19.68 -10.56 18.82
C LYS A 39 19.66 -9.07 18.43
N ALA A 40 18.92 -8.72 17.38
CA ALA A 40 18.74 -7.34 16.93
C ALA A 40 18.18 -6.43 18.05
N ILE A 41 17.18 -6.93 18.80
CA ILE A 41 16.62 -6.23 19.98
C ILE A 41 17.70 -5.96 21.04
N ASN A 42 18.54 -6.95 21.37
CA ASN A 42 19.56 -6.79 22.41
C ASN A 42 20.69 -5.84 21.99
N SER A 43 21.06 -5.83 20.70
CA SER A 43 22.12 -4.98 20.18
C SER A 43 21.66 -3.62 19.67
N ALA A 44 20.34 -3.37 19.60
CA ALA A 44 19.74 -2.21 18.92
C ALA A 44 20.27 -2.02 17.49
N ASN A 45 20.33 -3.12 16.73
CA ASN A 45 20.82 -3.13 15.33
C ASN A 45 19.70 -3.50 14.35
N SER A 46 20.00 -3.33 13.07
CA SER A 46 19.14 -3.71 11.96
C SER A 46 19.31 -5.18 11.56
N VAL A 47 18.20 -5.86 11.22
CA VAL A 47 18.18 -7.21 10.64
C VAL A 47 17.20 -7.24 9.46
N VAL A 48 17.64 -7.84 8.35
CA VAL A 48 16.86 -8.03 7.13
C VAL A 48 16.64 -9.53 6.93
N ILE A 49 15.38 -9.95 6.89
CA ILE A 49 14.98 -11.35 6.91
C ILE A 49 14.07 -11.64 5.72
N GLU A 50 14.56 -12.41 4.75
CA GLU A 50 13.66 -13.09 3.81
C GLU A 50 13.19 -14.38 4.46
N ALA A 51 11.88 -14.49 4.70
CA ALA A 51 11.30 -15.69 5.28
C ALA A 51 10.15 -16.18 4.40
N GLY A 52 10.38 -17.33 3.76
CA GLY A 52 9.44 -17.95 2.83
C GLY A 52 8.04 -18.14 3.42
N THR A 53 7.04 -18.32 2.56
CA THR A 53 5.68 -18.63 3.00
C THR A 53 5.65 -19.88 3.88
N GLY A 54 4.82 -19.85 4.93
CA GLY A 54 4.71 -20.95 5.90
C GLY A 54 5.74 -21.00 7.02
N THR A 55 6.81 -20.20 6.96
CA THR A 55 7.83 -20.12 8.02
C THR A 55 7.26 -19.64 9.37
N GLY A 56 6.09 -18.99 9.36
CA GLY A 56 5.47 -18.46 10.56
C GLY A 56 6.07 -17.12 11.00
N LYS A 57 6.44 -16.27 10.02
CA LYS A 57 7.01 -14.92 10.18
C LYS A 57 6.39 -14.11 11.31
N THR A 58 5.06 -14.01 11.29
CA THR A 58 4.29 -13.22 12.26
C THR A 58 4.60 -13.61 13.69
N PHE A 59 4.55 -14.90 14.01
CA PHE A 59 4.85 -15.36 15.36
C PHE A 59 6.34 -15.22 15.69
N ALA A 60 7.22 -15.42 14.69
CA ALA A 60 8.66 -15.32 14.89
C ALA A 60 9.12 -13.93 15.31
N TYR A 61 8.51 -12.84 14.81
CA TYR A 61 8.80 -11.48 15.26
C TYR A 61 7.95 -11.05 16.47
N LEU A 62 6.71 -11.54 16.62
CA LEU A 62 5.84 -11.16 17.74
C LEU A 62 6.34 -11.67 19.09
N VAL A 63 6.80 -12.92 19.14
CA VAL A 63 7.28 -13.54 20.38
C VAL A 63 8.46 -12.77 21.01
N PRO A 64 9.55 -12.47 20.28
CA PRO A 64 10.67 -11.72 20.84
C PRO A 64 10.27 -10.26 21.14
N ALA A 65 9.41 -9.65 20.33
CA ALA A 65 8.87 -8.31 20.60
C ALA A 65 8.16 -8.26 21.97
N LEU A 66 7.19 -9.15 22.20
CA LEU A 66 6.43 -9.19 23.45
C LEU A 66 7.28 -9.64 24.66
N LEU A 67 8.19 -10.59 24.48
CA LEU A 67 9.07 -11.08 25.56
C LEU A 67 10.14 -10.06 25.98
N SER A 68 10.51 -9.14 25.09
CA SER A 68 11.50 -8.11 25.37
C SER A 68 11.00 -7.04 26.34
N GLY A 69 9.68 -6.80 26.37
CA GLY A 69 9.07 -5.71 27.14
C GLY A 69 9.39 -4.31 26.61
N LYS A 70 10.01 -4.20 25.42
CA LYS A 70 10.40 -2.95 24.77
C LYS A 70 9.19 -2.25 24.13
N LYS A 71 9.21 -0.91 24.08
CA LYS A 71 8.24 -0.15 23.29
C LYS A 71 8.39 -0.54 21.82
N THR A 72 7.32 -1.06 21.23
CA THR A 72 7.37 -1.70 19.91
C THR A 72 6.39 -1.07 18.92
N ILE A 73 6.85 -0.80 17.71
CA ILE A 73 5.99 -0.53 16.56
C ILE A 73 6.05 -1.71 15.61
N ILE A 74 4.88 -2.17 15.15
CA ILE A 74 4.78 -3.11 14.03
C ILE A 74 4.07 -2.40 12.89
N SER A 75 4.79 -2.23 11.79
CA SER A 75 4.33 -1.59 10.57
C SER A 75 4.07 -2.67 9.52
N THR A 76 2.85 -2.75 9.00
CA THR A 76 2.46 -3.74 7.97
C THR A 76 2.28 -3.10 6.59
N GLY A 77 2.56 -3.83 5.52
CA GLY A 77 2.37 -3.35 4.15
C GLY A 77 0.93 -2.99 3.76
N SER A 78 -0.07 -3.72 4.27
CA SER A 78 -1.48 -3.46 3.95
C SER A 78 -2.39 -3.39 5.17
N LYS A 79 -3.54 -2.70 5.03
CA LYS A 79 -4.56 -2.58 6.08
C LYS A 79 -5.16 -3.93 6.47
N ASN A 80 -5.30 -4.85 5.52
CA ASN A 80 -5.83 -6.18 5.78
C ASN A 80 -4.86 -7.03 6.62
N LEU A 81 -3.56 -6.94 6.34
CA LEU A 81 -2.53 -7.54 7.18
C LEU A 81 -2.54 -6.92 8.58
N GLN A 82 -2.69 -5.59 8.65
CA GLN A 82 -2.84 -4.86 9.90
C GLN A 82 -4.00 -5.40 10.75
N ASP A 83 -5.18 -5.56 10.15
CA ASP A 83 -6.38 -6.08 10.80
C ASP A 83 -6.23 -7.55 11.20
N GLN A 84 -5.65 -8.38 10.34
CA GLN A 84 -5.37 -9.79 10.64
C GLN A 84 -4.41 -9.93 11.83
N LEU A 85 -3.32 -9.17 11.80
CA LEU A 85 -2.32 -9.14 12.86
C LEU A 85 -2.97 -8.74 14.19
N PHE A 86 -3.76 -7.66 14.21
CA PHE A 86 -4.35 -7.12 15.43
C PHE A 86 -5.54 -7.93 15.97
N LYS A 87 -6.42 -8.45 15.10
CA LYS A 87 -7.64 -9.17 15.52
C LYS A 87 -7.42 -10.65 15.79
N ARG A 88 -6.39 -11.27 15.19
CA ARG A 88 -6.16 -12.73 15.27
C ARG A 88 -4.81 -13.09 15.87
N ASP A 89 -3.73 -12.65 15.22
CA ASP A 89 -2.39 -13.18 15.50
C ASP A 89 -1.84 -12.65 16.84
N LEU A 90 -1.98 -11.35 17.12
CA LEU A 90 -1.58 -10.72 18.39
C LEU A 90 -2.35 -11.27 19.61
N PRO A 91 -3.69 -11.34 19.62
CA PRO A 91 -4.43 -11.90 20.76
C PRO A 91 -4.04 -13.35 21.07
N THR A 92 -3.75 -14.15 20.04
CA THR A 92 -3.30 -15.54 20.19
C THR A 92 -1.96 -15.62 20.93
N ILE A 93 -0.97 -14.83 20.49
CA ILE A 93 0.36 -14.82 21.12
C ILE A 93 0.34 -14.12 22.48
N GLN A 94 -0.45 -13.05 22.63
CA GLN A 94 -0.63 -12.34 23.90
C GLN A 94 -1.15 -13.30 24.98
N LYS A 95 -2.18 -14.09 24.67
CA LYS A 95 -2.73 -15.10 25.57
C LYS A 95 -1.72 -16.20 25.89
N ALA A 96 -1.02 -16.71 24.88
CA ALA A 96 -0.01 -17.75 25.06
C ALA A 96 1.12 -17.28 25.98
N LEU A 97 1.67 -16.09 25.75
CA LEU A 97 2.78 -15.53 26.53
C LEU A 97 2.36 -14.87 27.85
N LYS A 98 1.05 -14.81 28.15
CA LYS A 98 0.49 -14.07 29.30
C LYS A 98 0.96 -12.61 29.35
N TYR A 99 1.06 -11.97 28.19
CA TYR A 99 1.54 -10.60 28.08
C TYR A 99 0.47 -9.60 28.57
N SER A 100 0.86 -8.74 29.50
CA SER A 100 -0.03 -7.77 30.17
C SER A 100 0.11 -6.33 29.68
N GLY A 101 1.01 -6.06 28.73
CA GLY A 101 1.21 -4.71 28.19
C GLY A 101 0.05 -4.26 27.31
N LYS A 102 -0.06 -2.95 27.13
CA LYS A 102 -1.11 -2.31 26.31
C LYS A 102 -0.78 -2.42 24.83
N ILE A 103 -1.76 -2.84 24.03
CA ILE A 103 -1.62 -2.98 22.58
C ILE A 103 -2.67 -2.10 21.89
N ALA A 104 -2.27 -1.33 20.88
CA ALA A 104 -3.15 -0.44 20.14
C ALA A 104 -3.01 -0.59 18.62
N LEU A 105 -4.11 -0.35 17.91
CA LEU A 105 -4.18 -0.26 16.45
C LEU A 105 -4.33 1.21 16.06
N LEU A 106 -3.48 1.70 15.16
CA LEU A 106 -3.58 3.05 14.64
C LEU A 106 -3.56 3.05 13.12
N LYS A 107 -4.61 3.60 12.52
CA LYS A 107 -4.76 3.76 11.07
C LYS A 107 -4.64 5.24 10.67
N GLY A 108 -4.49 5.50 9.37
CA GLY A 108 -4.60 6.87 8.86
C GLY A 108 -6.02 7.42 9.05
N ARG A 109 -6.17 8.74 9.20
CA ARG A 109 -7.46 9.42 9.44
C ARG A 109 -8.56 9.09 8.41
N ALA A 110 -8.17 8.81 7.16
CA ALA A 110 -9.09 8.43 6.08
C ALA A 110 -9.76 7.05 6.29
N ASN A 111 -9.42 6.34 7.36
CA ASN A 111 -10.04 5.07 7.75
C ASN A 111 -11.05 5.22 8.89
N TYR A 112 -11.18 6.43 9.44
CA TYR A 112 -12.11 6.71 10.53
C TYR A 112 -13.24 7.59 10.04
N LEU A 113 -14.45 7.28 10.50
CA LEU A 113 -15.60 8.14 10.31
C LEU A 113 -15.33 9.53 10.93
N CYS A 114 -15.58 10.59 10.17
CA CYS A 114 -15.55 11.95 10.67
C CYS A 114 -16.98 12.38 11.03
N LEU A 115 -17.25 12.53 12.33
CA LEU A 115 -18.58 12.91 12.84
C LEU A 115 -19.05 14.24 12.25
N GLU A 116 -18.17 15.23 12.21
CA GLU A 116 -18.46 16.54 11.61
C GLU A 116 -18.89 16.45 10.14
N ARG A 117 -18.20 15.62 9.34
CA ARG A 117 -18.56 15.43 7.93
C ARG A 117 -19.86 14.65 7.77
N LEU A 118 -20.11 13.67 8.64
CA LEU A 118 -21.39 12.96 8.67
C LEU A 118 -22.56 13.92 8.95
N ASP A 119 -22.38 14.85 9.90
CA ASP A 119 -23.37 15.88 10.23
C ASP A 119 -23.61 16.81 9.04
N GLN A 120 -22.55 17.29 8.39
CA GLN A 120 -22.63 18.15 7.21
C GLN A 120 -23.35 17.48 6.04
N VAL A 121 -22.99 16.25 5.69
CA VAL A 121 -23.63 15.49 4.61
C VAL A 121 -25.10 15.22 4.93
N THR A 122 -25.42 14.95 6.20
CA THR A 122 -26.81 14.74 6.64
C THR A 122 -27.62 16.03 6.54
N ALA A 123 -27.04 17.18 6.90
CA ALA A 123 -27.70 18.48 6.84
C ALA A 123 -27.91 19.00 5.41
N MET A 124 -26.92 18.81 4.53
CA MET A 124 -27.00 19.23 3.13
C MET A 124 -28.00 18.39 2.30
N GLY A 125 -28.22 17.14 2.71
CA GLY A 125 -28.99 16.16 1.96
C GLY A 125 -28.21 15.62 0.74
N VAL A 126 -28.37 14.33 0.46
CA VAL A 126 -27.77 13.71 -0.74
C VAL A 126 -28.75 13.86 -1.90
N LEU A 127 -28.42 14.71 -2.88
CA LEU A 127 -29.23 14.91 -4.08
C LEU A 127 -28.89 13.86 -5.15
N GLY A 128 -29.93 13.24 -5.72
CA GLY A 128 -29.86 12.59 -7.04
C GLY A 128 -29.54 11.10 -7.10
N ASP A 129 -28.97 10.49 -6.04
CA ASP A 129 -28.58 9.07 -6.08
C ASP A 129 -29.18 8.23 -4.93
N LYS A 130 -30.15 7.37 -5.27
CA LYS A 130 -30.81 6.44 -4.33
C LYS A 130 -29.83 5.46 -3.68
N THR A 131 -28.76 5.08 -4.38
CA THR A 131 -27.77 4.13 -3.86
C THR A 131 -26.94 4.77 -2.74
N VAL A 132 -26.53 6.02 -2.95
CA VAL A 132 -25.76 6.82 -1.98
C VAL A 132 -26.58 7.11 -0.72
N LEU A 133 -27.88 7.40 -0.88
CA LEU A 133 -28.80 7.56 0.26
C LEU A 133 -28.93 6.26 1.09
N ALA A 134 -29.05 5.12 0.43
CA ALA A 134 -29.11 3.83 1.11
C ALA A 134 -27.82 3.55 1.89
N ASP A 135 -26.65 3.82 1.29
CA ASP A 135 -25.36 3.64 1.95
C ASP A 135 -25.17 4.59 3.13
N LEU A 136 -25.57 5.86 3.02
CA LEU A 136 -25.57 6.79 4.15
C LEU A 136 -26.44 6.28 5.32
N GLY A 137 -27.60 5.69 5.02
CA GLY A 137 -28.45 5.04 6.03
C GLY A 137 -27.76 3.86 6.73
N LYS A 138 -26.96 3.07 6.01
CA LYS A 138 -26.14 1.99 6.60
C LYS A 138 -25.05 2.57 7.51
N VAL A 139 -24.34 3.62 7.09
CA VAL A 139 -23.32 4.27 7.94
C VAL A 139 -23.92 4.77 9.24
N ARG A 140 -25.07 5.44 9.20
CA ARG A 140 -25.73 5.97 10.40
C ARG A 140 -26.14 4.87 11.36
N ARG A 141 -26.69 3.76 10.86
CA ARG A 141 -27.02 2.59 11.69
C ARG A 141 -25.77 1.95 12.32
N TRP A 142 -24.65 1.93 11.60
CA TRP A 142 -23.39 1.42 12.13
C TRP A 142 -22.74 2.37 13.14
N GLN A 143 -22.82 3.68 12.92
CA GLN A 143 -22.23 4.72 13.77
C GLN A 143 -22.77 4.68 15.20
N THR A 144 -24.02 4.28 15.43
CA THR A 144 -24.60 4.15 16.77
C THR A 144 -24.02 3.00 17.59
N GLY A 145 -23.39 2.01 16.94
CA GLY A 145 -22.85 0.81 17.60
C GLY A 145 -21.32 0.72 17.64
N THR A 146 -20.61 1.46 16.79
CA THR A 146 -19.13 1.40 16.76
C THR A 146 -18.51 2.12 17.95
N LYS A 147 -17.42 1.55 18.47
CA LYS A 147 -16.59 2.17 19.53
C LYS A 147 -15.29 2.78 19.00
N THR A 148 -14.90 2.42 17.79
CA THR A 148 -13.61 2.78 17.20
C THR A 148 -13.78 3.77 16.06
N GLY A 149 -14.96 3.80 15.41
CA GLY A 149 -15.22 4.56 14.20
C GLY A 149 -14.41 4.07 13.00
N ASP A 150 -13.81 2.88 13.07
CA ASP A 150 -13.02 2.31 11.98
C ASP A 150 -13.93 1.80 10.88
N LEU A 151 -13.85 2.40 9.69
CA LEU A 151 -14.71 2.08 8.56
C LEU A 151 -14.59 0.63 8.08
N SER A 152 -13.49 -0.08 8.39
CA SER A 152 -13.37 -1.51 8.09
C SER A 152 -14.37 -2.37 8.87
N GLU A 153 -14.97 -1.86 9.95
CA GLU A 153 -16.04 -2.52 10.69
C GLU A 153 -17.41 -2.34 10.01
N CYS A 154 -17.54 -1.42 9.05
CA CYS A 154 -18.79 -1.14 8.33
C CYS A 154 -18.97 -2.07 7.12
N ILE A 155 -19.29 -3.34 7.39
CA ILE A 155 -19.33 -4.42 6.37
C ILE A 155 -20.49 -4.34 5.36
N GLU A 156 -21.50 -3.49 5.59
CA GLU A 156 -22.68 -3.39 4.72
C GLU A 156 -22.46 -2.49 3.49
N ILE A 157 -21.31 -1.82 3.42
CA ILE A 157 -20.98 -0.82 2.40
C ILE A 157 -19.84 -1.35 1.53
N ALA A 158 -19.93 -1.11 0.23
CA ALA A 158 -18.85 -1.44 -0.69
C ALA A 158 -17.63 -0.51 -0.49
N GLU A 159 -16.43 -1.02 -0.70
CA GLU A 159 -15.18 -0.26 -0.49
C GLU A 159 -15.05 0.93 -1.47
N ASP A 160 -15.67 0.85 -2.64
CA ASP A 160 -15.70 1.87 -3.67
C ASP A 160 -16.94 2.79 -3.60
N SER A 161 -17.73 2.69 -2.53
CA SER A 161 -18.92 3.52 -2.36
C SER A 161 -18.57 5.01 -2.40
N PRO A 162 -19.23 5.82 -3.25
CA PRO A 162 -18.90 7.22 -3.44
C PRO A 162 -19.25 8.12 -2.25
N ILE A 163 -19.94 7.58 -1.23
CA ILE A 163 -20.21 8.30 0.03
C ILE A 163 -18.97 8.35 0.94
N LEU A 164 -18.09 7.33 0.90
CA LEU A 164 -16.99 7.20 1.85
C LEU A 164 -16.02 8.40 1.82
N PRO A 165 -15.58 8.93 0.65
CA PRO A 165 -14.71 10.11 0.60
C PRO A 165 -15.34 11.37 1.23
N GLN A 166 -16.67 11.43 1.29
CA GLN A 166 -17.41 12.54 1.89
C GLN A 166 -17.52 12.42 3.42
N LEU A 167 -17.32 11.23 3.97
CA LEU A 167 -17.50 10.92 5.40
C LEU A 167 -16.20 10.82 6.20
N VAL A 168 -15.05 10.87 5.53
CA VAL A 168 -13.71 10.84 6.17
C VAL A 168 -13.04 12.19 6.08
N SER A 169 -12.05 12.49 6.92
CA SER A 169 -11.28 13.75 6.82
C SER A 169 -9.89 13.54 6.20
N THR A 170 -9.33 14.60 5.62
CA THR A 170 -7.92 14.65 5.17
C THR A 170 -7.07 15.48 6.12
N ALA A 171 -5.74 15.54 5.87
CA ALA A 171 -4.83 16.43 6.60
C ALA A 171 -5.31 17.89 6.53
N GLU A 172 -5.70 18.30 5.32
CA GLU A 172 -6.14 19.65 4.98
C GLU A 172 -7.58 19.96 5.38
N SER A 173 -8.49 18.98 5.40
CA SER A 173 -9.91 19.24 5.66
C SER A 173 -10.32 19.13 7.14
N CYS A 174 -9.39 18.80 8.02
CA CYS A 174 -9.69 18.55 9.43
C CYS A 174 -9.53 19.86 10.22
N LEU A 175 -10.54 20.20 11.02
CA LEU A 175 -10.54 21.38 11.89
C LEU A 175 -9.63 21.25 13.13
N GLY A 176 -8.96 20.11 13.32
CA GLY A 176 -8.06 19.91 14.46
C GLY A 176 -8.77 20.11 15.80
N SER A 177 -8.14 20.85 16.72
CA SER A 177 -8.69 21.20 18.03
C SER A 177 -9.96 22.05 17.97
N ASP A 178 -10.19 22.75 16.86
CA ASP A 178 -11.36 23.64 16.68
C ASP A 178 -12.61 22.86 16.22
N CYS A 179 -12.48 21.55 16.01
CA CYS A 179 -13.59 20.68 15.62
C CYS A 179 -14.66 20.62 16.73
N PRO A 180 -15.95 20.90 16.45
CA PRO A 180 -17.03 20.78 17.43
C PRO A 180 -17.11 19.38 18.07
N ASN A 181 -16.78 18.36 17.26
CA ASN A 181 -16.80 16.95 17.62
C ASN A 181 -15.43 16.43 18.14
N TYR A 182 -14.51 17.29 18.59
CA TYR A 182 -13.13 16.88 18.95
C TYR A 182 -13.05 15.83 20.07
N LYS A 183 -13.88 15.96 21.12
CA LYS A 183 -13.89 15.04 22.27
C LYS A 183 -14.27 13.61 21.88
N ASP A 184 -15.25 13.49 20.98
CA ASP A 184 -15.77 12.21 20.49
C ASP A 184 -15.10 11.77 19.18
N CYS A 185 -14.06 12.48 18.76
CA CYS A 185 -13.36 12.19 17.51
C CYS A 185 -12.58 10.87 17.60
N TYR A 186 -13.01 9.90 16.79
CA TYR A 186 -12.39 8.58 16.70
C TYR A 186 -10.88 8.61 16.41
N VAL A 187 -10.43 9.53 15.56
CA VAL A 187 -8.99 9.69 15.24
C VAL A 187 -8.20 10.13 16.47
N VAL A 188 -8.73 11.08 17.25
CA VAL A 188 -8.07 11.60 18.46
C VAL A 188 -7.99 10.50 19.53
N GLN A 189 -9.09 9.77 19.73
CA GLN A 189 -9.15 8.66 20.67
C GLN A 189 -8.18 7.52 20.28
N ALA A 190 -8.11 7.17 18.99
CA ALA A 190 -7.17 6.16 18.49
C ALA A 190 -5.71 6.57 18.71
N ARG A 191 -5.37 7.84 18.43
CA ARG A 191 -4.03 8.39 18.68
C ARG A 191 -3.66 8.35 20.16
N ARG A 192 -4.55 8.77 21.05
CA ARG A 192 -4.31 8.71 22.50
C ARG A 192 -4.03 7.28 22.97
N LYS A 193 -4.84 6.32 22.52
CA LYS A 193 -4.62 4.89 22.82
C LYS A 193 -3.28 4.39 22.31
N ALA A 194 -2.84 4.84 21.13
CA ALA A 194 -1.54 4.49 20.57
C ALA A 194 -0.37 5.07 21.38
N MET A 195 -0.44 6.34 21.80
CA MET A 195 0.61 6.95 22.62
C MET A 195 0.78 6.27 23.99
N GLU A 196 -0.30 5.77 24.57
CA GLU A 196 -0.26 5.05 25.85
C GLU A 196 0.14 3.57 25.74
N ALA A 197 0.26 3.02 24.52
CA ALA A 197 0.49 1.60 24.29
C ALA A 197 1.97 1.20 24.42
N ASP A 198 2.19 -0.07 24.75
CA ASP A 198 3.52 -0.70 24.73
C ASP A 198 3.85 -1.28 23.35
N LEU A 199 2.82 -1.70 22.62
CA LEU A 199 2.92 -2.13 21.23
C LEU A 199 1.87 -1.41 20.38
N VAL A 200 2.30 -0.75 19.31
CA VAL A 200 1.42 -0.11 18.34
C VAL A 200 1.53 -0.80 16.99
N VAL A 201 0.38 -1.17 16.43
CA VAL A 201 0.28 -1.67 15.06
C VAL A 201 -0.13 -0.54 14.13
N VAL A 202 0.72 -0.22 13.17
CA VAL A 202 0.51 0.78 12.11
C VAL A 202 0.66 0.15 10.73
N ASN A 203 0.38 0.91 9.67
CA ASN A 203 0.80 0.54 8.32
C ASN A 203 2.04 1.36 7.89
N HIS A 204 2.73 0.90 6.86
CA HIS A 204 3.92 1.60 6.32
C HIS A 204 3.61 3.06 5.97
N HIS A 205 2.45 3.33 5.39
CA HIS A 205 2.02 4.67 5.04
C HIS A 205 1.97 5.63 6.24
N LEU A 206 1.36 5.21 7.36
CA LEU A 206 1.27 6.03 8.55
C LEU A 206 2.64 6.21 9.21
N PHE A 207 3.47 5.16 9.21
CA PHE A 207 4.85 5.25 9.71
C PHE A 207 5.67 6.27 8.93
N CYS A 208 5.67 6.18 7.59
CA CYS A 208 6.39 7.13 6.75
C CYS A 208 5.82 8.55 6.84
N ALA A 209 4.51 8.70 7.03
CA ALA A 209 3.88 10.00 7.28
C ALA A 209 4.35 10.63 8.60
N ASP A 210 4.42 9.85 9.69
CA ASP A 210 4.95 10.32 10.98
C ASP A 210 6.41 10.75 10.84
N MET A 211 7.23 9.92 10.19
CA MET A 211 8.64 10.21 9.95
C MET A 211 8.84 11.51 9.14
N ALA A 212 8.06 11.73 8.08
CA ALA A 212 8.12 12.95 7.29
C ALA A 212 7.65 14.20 8.07
N VAL A 213 6.69 14.06 8.98
CA VAL A 213 6.20 15.17 9.82
C VAL A 213 7.20 15.51 10.94
N LYS A 214 7.82 14.51 11.56
CA LYS A 214 8.88 14.70 12.58
C LYS A 214 10.07 15.51 12.04
N GLU A 215 10.44 15.38 10.76
CA GLU A 215 11.46 16.24 10.11
C GLU A 215 11.11 17.74 10.19
N THR A 216 9.82 18.08 10.15
CA THR A 216 9.35 19.48 10.17
C THR A 216 9.09 20.03 11.58
N GLY A 217 9.29 19.21 12.63
CA GLY A 217 9.08 19.63 14.02
C GLY A 217 7.62 19.74 14.48
N PHE A 218 6.65 19.32 13.64
CA PHE A 218 5.24 19.27 14.00
C PHE A 218 4.87 17.92 14.64
N GLY A 219 3.91 17.95 15.57
CA GLY A 219 3.70 16.93 16.61
C GLY A 219 3.70 15.44 16.20
N GLU A 220 4.10 14.60 17.16
CA GLU A 220 4.20 13.14 17.03
C GLU A 220 2.84 12.48 16.75
N LEU A 221 2.77 11.66 15.71
CA LEU A 221 1.60 10.85 15.38
C LEU A 221 1.69 9.44 15.99
N ILE A 222 2.91 8.93 16.16
CA ILE A 222 3.23 7.61 16.67
C ILE A 222 4.26 7.76 17.82
N PRO A 223 4.12 7.00 18.93
CA PRO A 223 5.09 7.04 20.02
C PRO A 223 6.48 6.60 19.56
N ASP A 224 7.52 7.04 20.27
CA ASP A 224 8.86 6.48 20.08
C ASP A 224 8.91 5.00 20.45
N ALA A 225 9.76 4.26 19.74
CA ALA A 225 9.90 2.82 19.91
C ALA A 225 11.36 2.42 19.98
N GLU A 226 11.63 1.39 20.79
CA GLU A 226 12.94 0.75 20.89
C GLU A 226 13.07 -0.42 19.91
N LEU A 227 11.93 -0.88 19.35
CA LEU A 227 11.84 -1.91 18.33
C LEU A 227 10.84 -1.48 17.25
N VAL A 228 11.27 -1.48 15.99
CA VAL A 228 10.40 -1.29 14.83
C VAL A 228 10.47 -2.53 13.94
N VAL A 229 9.32 -3.13 13.67
CA VAL A 229 9.17 -4.28 12.77
C VAL A 229 8.40 -3.87 11.53
N PHE A 230 9.00 -4.03 10.35
CA PHE A 230 8.36 -3.89 9.05
C PHE A 230 8.02 -5.27 8.49
N ASP A 231 6.73 -5.59 8.44
CA ASP A 231 6.20 -6.79 7.80
C ASP A 231 5.69 -6.47 6.38
N GLU A 232 6.02 -7.34 5.42
CA GLU A 232 5.97 -7.04 3.98
C GLU A 232 6.85 -5.85 3.60
N ALA A 233 8.05 -5.78 4.20
CA ALA A 233 9.00 -4.68 4.03
C ALA A 233 9.38 -4.36 2.58
N HIS A 234 9.14 -5.28 1.62
CA HIS A 234 9.40 -5.06 0.20
C HIS A 234 8.68 -3.83 -0.38
N GLN A 235 7.57 -3.39 0.22
CA GLN A 235 6.81 -2.20 -0.19
C GLN A 235 7.36 -0.89 0.38
N LEU A 236 8.13 -0.98 1.47
CA LEU A 236 8.57 0.17 2.24
C LEU A 236 9.35 1.21 1.41
N PRO A 237 10.28 0.83 0.50
CA PRO A 237 11.03 1.81 -0.28
C PRO A 237 10.11 2.71 -1.14
N ASP A 238 9.12 2.12 -1.82
CA ASP A 238 8.19 2.87 -2.67
C ASP A 238 7.29 3.79 -1.86
N ILE A 239 6.78 3.29 -0.73
CA ILE A 239 5.93 4.05 0.17
C ILE A 239 6.71 5.22 0.78
N ALA A 240 7.93 4.97 1.29
CA ALA A 240 8.78 6.01 1.83
C ALA A 240 9.08 7.10 0.79
N SER A 241 9.41 6.72 -0.45
CA SER A 241 9.65 7.67 -1.54
C SER A 241 8.49 8.65 -1.71
N GLN A 242 7.25 8.16 -1.69
CA GLN A 242 6.05 9.00 -1.84
C GLN A 242 5.91 10.04 -0.72
N TYR A 243 6.21 9.68 0.54
CA TYR A 243 6.09 10.60 1.68
C TYR A 243 7.22 11.63 1.79
N PHE A 244 8.41 11.28 1.30
CA PHE A 244 9.51 12.23 1.20
C PHE A 244 9.47 13.09 -0.07
N GLY A 245 8.48 12.83 -0.94
CA GLY A 245 8.19 13.66 -2.10
C GLY A 245 7.64 15.04 -1.73
N LEU A 246 7.80 15.98 -2.63
CA LEU A 246 7.26 17.33 -2.56
C LEU A 246 6.09 17.46 -3.52
N SER A 247 5.04 18.18 -3.12
CA SER A 247 3.86 18.38 -3.96
C SER A 247 3.29 19.79 -3.84
N LEU A 248 2.98 20.41 -4.98
CA LEU A 248 2.20 21.64 -5.06
C LEU A 248 0.86 21.36 -5.73
N THR A 249 -0.24 21.57 -5.00
CA THR A 249 -1.59 21.34 -5.53
C THR A 249 -2.31 22.65 -5.81
N SER A 250 -3.21 22.64 -6.78
CA SER A 250 -4.08 23.79 -7.08
C SER A 250 -4.91 24.21 -5.86
N ARG A 251 -5.22 23.27 -4.97
CA ARG A 251 -5.96 23.55 -3.73
C ARG A 251 -5.17 24.43 -2.76
N GLN A 252 -3.88 24.13 -2.54
CA GLN A 252 -3.02 24.97 -1.70
C GLN A 252 -2.98 26.41 -2.22
N LEU A 253 -2.94 26.59 -3.54
CA LEU A 253 -2.97 27.89 -4.20
C LEU A 253 -4.35 28.58 -4.05
N PHE A 254 -5.44 27.84 -4.23
CA PHE A 254 -6.80 28.36 -4.02
C PHE A 254 -7.05 28.80 -2.58
N ASP A 255 -6.55 28.03 -1.60
CA ASP A 255 -6.68 28.37 -0.19
C ASP A 255 -5.92 29.68 0.13
N ILE A 256 -4.71 29.86 -0.41
CA ILE A 256 -3.99 31.15 -0.33
C ILE A 256 -4.82 32.31 -0.90
N CYS A 257 -5.39 32.16 -2.10
CA CYS A 257 -6.24 33.19 -2.71
C CYS A 257 -7.47 33.49 -1.85
N LYS A 258 -8.12 32.45 -1.32
CA LYS A 258 -9.32 32.56 -0.49
C LYS A 258 -9.02 33.29 0.83
N ASP A 259 -7.98 32.85 1.53
CA ASP A 259 -7.55 33.45 2.81
C ASP A 259 -7.16 34.91 2.61
N THR A 260 -6.44 35.21 1.52
CA THR A 260 -6.09 36.59 1.15
C THR A 260 -7.34 37.45 0.91
N ASN A 261 -8.33 36.91 0.21
CA ASN A 261 -9.60 37.60 -0.03
C ASN A 261 -10.42 37.82 1.24
N ILE A 262 -10.35 36.89 2.21
CA ILE A 262 -10.97 37.06 3.52
C ILE A 262 -10.31 38.24 4.23
N VAL A 263 -8.97 38.22 4.38
CA VAL A 263 -8.21 39.29 5.04
C VAL A 263 -8.45 40.65 4.39
N TYR A 264 -8.47 40.73 3.06
CA TYR A 264 -8.80 41.96 2.34
C TYR A 264 -10.20 42.49 2.72
N ARG A 265 -11.21 41.62 2.83
CA ARG A 265 -12.60 42.03 3.10
C ARG A 265 -12.85 42.33 4.57
N THR A 266 -12.12 41.71 5.49
CA THR A 266 -12.36 41.83 6.94
C THR A 266 -11.42 42.84 7.60
N GLU A 267 -10.14 42.82 7.26
CA GLU A 267 -9.06 43.53 7.98
C GLU A 267 -8.42 44.64 7.15
N LEU A 268 -8.17 44.42 5.86
CA LEU A 268 -7.36 45.30 5.00
C LEU A 268 -8.14 45.87 3.81
N LYS A 269 -9.28 46.52 4.09
CA LYS A 269 -10.21 47.04 3.05
C LYS A 269 -9.60 48.12 2.15
N ASP A 270 -8.58 48.81 2.61
CA ASP A 270 -7.83 49.82 1.85
C ASP A 270 -6.85 49.21 0.83
N ALA A 271 -6.45 47.95 1.02
CA ALA A 271 -5.50 47.26 0.17
C ALA A 271 -6.17 46.61 -1.06
N LYS A 272 -6.87 47.40 -1.90
CA LYS A 272 -7.62 46.90 -3.07
C LYS A 272 -6.80 46.02 -4.03
N GLN A 273 -5.52 46.31 -4.16
CA GLN A 273 -4.61 45.53 -5.01
C GLN A 273 -4.43 44.09 -4.51
N LEU A 274 -4.56 43.85 -3.19
CA LEU A 274 -4.45 42.53 -2.58
C LEU A 274 -5.58 41.60 -3.06
N GLY A 275 -6.83 42.05 -2.97
CA GLY A 275 -7.99 41.29 -3.46
C GLY A 275 -7.93 41.09 -4.98
N THR A 276 -7.54 42.12 -5.73
CA THR A 276 -7.43 42.02 -7.20
C THR A 276 -6.36 41.01 -7.63
N ALA A 277 -5.21 41.00 -6.95
CA ALA A 277 -4.14 40.03 -7.21
C ALA A 277 -4.57 38.60 -6.87
N ALA A 278 -5.26 38.40 -5.73
CA ALA A 278 -5.77 37.10 -5.33
C ALA A 278 -6.81 36.54 -6.32
N ASP A 279 -7.76 37.37 -6.76
CA ASP A 279 -8.77 36.99 -7.77
C ASP A 279 -8.13 36.68 -9.13
N HIS A 280 -7.09 37.43 -9.53
CA HIS A 280 -6.39 37.17 -10.78
C HIS A 280 -5.61 35.86 -10.73
N LEU A 281 -4.85 35.62 -9.66
CA LEU A 281 -4.17 34.34 -9.45
C LEU A 281 -5.15 33.16 -9.47
N GLN A 282 -6.35 33.34 -8.90
CA GLN A 282 -7.41 32.34 -8.93
C GLN A 282 -7.79 31.90 -10.35
N LYS A 283 -7.88 32.86 -11.28
CA LYS A 283 -8.15 32.59 -12.70
C LYS A 283 -6.97 31.90 -13.37
N VAL A 284 -5.74 32.37 -13.12
CA VAL A 284 -4.52 31.78 -13.70
C VAL A 284 -4.33 30.32 -13.27
N ILE A 285 -4.69 29.96 -12.03
CA ILE A 285 -4.69 28.57 -11.56
C ILE A 285 -5.67 27.71 -12.40
N GLN A 286 -6.86 28.23 -12.70
CA GLN A 286 -7.85 27.53 -13.53
C GLN A 286 -7.40 27.42 -15.00
N ASP A 287 -6.83 28.49 -15.55
CA ASP A 287 -6.30 28.48 -16.92
C ASP A 287 -5.15 27.48 -17.07
N PHE A 288 -4.22 27.44 -16.11
CA PHE A 288 -3.14 26.46 -16.10
C PHE A 288 -3.68 25.03 -15.99
N ARG A 289 -4.74 24.80 -15.20
CA ARG A 289 -5.38 23.49 -15.13
C ARG A 289 -5.80 23.01 -16.52
N LEU A 290 -6.44 23.86 -17.34
CA LEU A 290 -6.94 23.47 -18.65
C LEU A 290 -5.82 23.02 -19.61
N LEU A 291 -4.58 23.46 -19.40
CA LEU A 291 -3.42 23.06 -20.21
C LEU A 291 -2.93 21.64 -19.93
N LEU A 292 -3.32 21.04 -18.79
CA LEU A 292 -2.87 19.70 -18.37
C LEU A 292 -3.70 18.54 -18.96
N GLY A 293 -4.63 18.85 -19.88
CA GLY A 293 -5.45 17.88 -20.59
C GLY A 293 -6.84 17.63 -19.98
N ASP A 294 -7.67 16.92 -20.74
CA ASP A 294 -9.07 16.65 -20.39
C ASP A 294 -9.24 15.41 -19.52
N GLY A 295 -10.23 15.45 -18.61
CA GLY A 295 -10.56 14.32 -17.75
C GLY A 295 -9.59 14.13 -16.58
N SER A 296 -9.44 12.88 -16.14
CA SER A 296 -8.51 12.47 -15.08
C SER A 296 -7.24 11.92 -15.70
N VAL A 297 -6.15 12.69 -15.63
CA VAL A 297 -4.88 12.39 -16.28
C VAL A 297 -3.77 12.35 -15.23
N ARG A 298 -2.82 11.43 -15.42
CA ARG A 298 -1.53 11.40 -14.75
C ARG A 298 -0.43 11.28 -15.79
N GLY A 299 0.69 11.97 -15.60
CA GLY A 299 1.78 11.96 -16.58
C GLY A 299 3.12 12.44 -16.02
N ASN A 300 4.14 12.40 -16.87
CA ASN A 300 5.50 12.85 -16.55
C ASN A 300 5.62 14.36 -16.82
N LEU A 301 6.14 15.11 -15.84
CA LEU A 301 6.35 16.55 -15.96
C LEU A 301 7.40 16.92 -17.01
N ARG A 302 8.44 16.10 -17.20
CA ARG A 302 9.46 16.31 -18.25
C ARG A 302 8.85 16.29 -19.64
N GLU A 303 7.87 15.42 -19.86
CA GLU A 303 7.22 15.29 -21.16
C GLU A 303 6.27 16.45 -21.43
N ILE A 304 5.42 16.80 -20.46
CA ILE A 304 4.44 17.86 -20.66
C ILE A 304 5.08 19.25 -20.75
N PHE A 305 6.26 19.45 -20.13
CA PHE A 305 7.04 20.67 -20.29
C PHE A 305 7.75 20.79 -21.64
N ASN A 306 7.67 19.80 -22.52
CA ASN A 306 8.02 20.00 -23.93
C ASN A 306 6.94 20.77 -24.70
N ASP A 307 5.71 20.86 -24.17
CA ASP A 307 4.66 21.71 -24.74
C ASP A 307 4.87 23.17 -24.31
N ARG A 308 5.18 24.01 -25.30
CA ARG A 308 5.37 25.46 -25.12
C ARG A 308 4.20 26.14 -24.41
N LYS A 309 2.95 25.71 -24.66
CA LYS A 309 1.77 26.31 -24.01
C LYS A 309 1.78 26.05 -22.50
N VAL A 310 2.19 24.86 -22.09
CA VAL A 310 2.26 24.47 -20.68
C VAL A 310 3.38 25.25 -19.99
N VAL A 311 4.54 25.41 -20.63
CA VAL A 311 5.65 26.23 -20.12
C VAL A 311 5.25 27.71 -19.98
N GLU A 312 4.56 28.28 -20.97
CA GLU A 312 4.03 29.64 -20.87
C GLU A 312 2.98 29.76 -19.75
N GLY A 313 2.15 28.74 -19.56
CA GLY A 313 1.17 28.66 -18.48
C GLY A 313 1.79 28.62 -17.09
N ILE A 314 2.82 27.78 -16.87
CA ILE A 314 3.49 27.67 -15.57
C ILE A 314 4.29 28.94 -15.25
N ASN A 315 4.89 29.59 -16.25
CA ASN A 315 5.56 30.88 -16.08
C ASN A 315 4.58 31.97 -15.66
N LYS A 316 3.41 32.07 -16.31
CA LYS A 316 2.34 32.98 -15.89
C LYS A 316 1.86 32.70 -14.46
N LEU A 317 1.75 31.43 -14.08
CA LEU A 317 1.40 31.05 -12.72
C LEU A 317 2.46 31.55 -11.72
N SER A 318 3.75 31.32 -12.01
CA SER A 318 4.87 31.79 -11.18
C SER A 318 4.87 33.32 -11.04
N GLU A 319 4.72 34.05 -12.14
CA GLU A 319 4.67 35.53 -12.15
C GLU A 319 3.52 36.07 -11.29
N ASN A 320 2.36 35.42 -11.31
CA ASN A 320 1.21 35.86 -10.52
C ASN A 320 1.33 35.51 -9.03
N ILE A 321 1.98 34.40 -8.69
CA ILE A 321 2.36 34.09 -7.30
C ILE A 321 3.36 35.13 -6.79
N ASP A 322 4.36 35.50 -7.61
CA ASP A 322 5.34 36.54 -7.29
C ASP A 322 4.66 37.90 -7.07
N PHE A 323 3.76 38.28 -7.98
CA PHE A 323 3.01 39.53 -7.88
C PHE A 323 2.17 39.59 -6.59
N LEU A 324 1.44 38.52 -6.26
CA LEU A 324 0.67 38.45 -5.03
C LEU A 324 1.56 38.56 -3.79
N SER A 325 2.72 37.89 -3.78
CA SER A 325 3.71 37.96 -2.71
C SER A 325 4.22 39.39 -2.51
N GLU A 326 4.57 40.11 -3.57
CA GLU A 326 5.01 41.51 -3.48
C GLU A 326 3.90 42.47 -3.02
N VAL A 327 2.65 42.20 -3.37
CA VAL A 327 1.50 42.99 -2.88
C VAL A 327 1.26 42.72 -1.39
N ALA A 328 1.30 41.46 -0.96
CA ALA A 328 1.18 41.09 0.46
C ALA A 328 2.32 41.71 1.30
N LYS A 329 3.55 41.72 0.77
CA LYS A 329 4.74 42.29 1.41
C LYS A 329 4.55 43.76 1.83
N LYS A 330 3.86 44.56 1.01
CA LYS A 330 3.60 45.99 1.29
C LYS A 330 2.70 46.22 2.51
N SER A 331 1.98 45.18 2.95
CA SER A 331 1.03 45.25 4.07
C SER A 331 1.44 44.35 5.24
N LEU A 332 2.69 43.86 5.27
CA LEU A 332 3.22 43.06 6.38
C LEU A 332 3.14 43.80 7.71
N GLY A 333 2.88 43.05 8.78
CA GLY A 333 2.69 43.57 10.14
C GLY A 333 1.33 44.25 10.37
N ARG A 334 0.50 44.42 9.33
CA ARG A 334 -0.86 44.94 9.48
C ARG A 334 -1.90 43.86 9.84
N SER A 335 -1.58 42.59 9.60
CA SER A 335 -2.41 41.43 9.92
C SER A 335 -1.53 40.20 10.11
N GLU A 336 -1.67 39.52 11.26
CA GLU A 336 -0.94 38.27 11.52
C GLU A 336 -1.30 37.18 10.50
N THR A 337 -2.57 37.14 10.06
CA THR A 337 -3.02 36.20 9.02
C THR A 337 -2.34 36.48 7.69
N LEU A 338 -2.16 37.76 7.32
CA LEU A 338 -1.45 38.13 6.10
C LEU A 338 0.03 37.75 6.17
N ASP A 339 0.67 37.94 7.33
CA ASP A 339 2.08 37.58 7.53
C ASP A 339 2.28 36.07 7.30
N LYS A 340 1.38 35.22 7.85
CA LYS A 340 1.37 33.76 7.58
C LYS A 340 1.11 33.43 6.11
N ILE A 341 0.24 34.17 5.43
CA ILE A 341 0.00 34.00 3.99
C ILE A 341 1.27 34.32 3.19
N PHE A 342 2.00 35.37 3.57
CA PHE A 342 3.24 35.77 2.90
C PHE A 342 4.33 34.70 3.07
N GLU A 343 4.48 34.11 4.26
CA GLU A 343 5.38 32.96 4.49
C GLU A 343 5.01 31.77 3.61
N ARG A 344 3.72 31.40 3.55
CA ARG A 344 3.21 30.33 2.66
C ARG A 344 3.49 30.60 1.19
N LEU A 345 3.35 31.86 0.74
CA LEU A 345 3.69 32.26 -0.63
C LEU A 345 5.18 32.07 -0.94
N ALA A 346 6.06 32.40 0.01
CA ALA A 346 7.51 32.19 -0.14
C ALA A 346 7.85 30.69 -0.27
N GLU A 347 7.24 29.83 0.55
CA GLU A 347 7.39 28.37 0.46
C GLU A 347 6.93 27.83 -0.90
N VAL A 348 5.75 28.26 -1.36
CA VAL A 348 5.19 27.88 -2.67
C VAL A 348 6.11 28.30 -3.81
N LYS A 349 6.72 29.49 -3.75
CA LYS A 349 7.68 29.95 -4.77
C LYS A 349 8.90 29.05 -4.87
N VAL A 350 9.51 28.71 -3.73
CA VAL A 350 10.67 27.81 -3.66
C VAL A 350 10.30 26.43 -4.20
N LEU A 351 9.14 25.91 -3.79
CA LEU A 351 8.63 24.62 -4.23
C LEU A 351 8.33 24.59 -5.73
N LEU A 352 7.66 25.61 -6.26
CA LEU A 352 7.34 25.72 -7.68
C LEU A 352 8.62 25.73 -8.53
N LYS A 353 9.66 26.46 -8.10
CA LYS A 353 10.97 26.46 -8.77
C LYS A 353 11.62 25.08 -8.81
N LYS A 354 11.53 24.31 -7.71
CA LYS A 354 12.01 22.92 -7.69
C LYS A 354 11.21 22.03 -8.64
N LEU A 355 9.89 22.23 -8.70
CA LEU A 355 8.98 21.44 -9.55
C LEU A 355 9.18 21.71 -11.05
N THR A 356 9.61 22.91 -11.41
CA THR A 356 9.89 23.28 -12.79
C THR A 356 11.30 22.94 -13.25
N ASP A 357 12.26 22.79 -12.32
CA ASP A 357 13.60 22.27 -12.63
C ASP A 357 13.59 20.74 -12.73
N THR A 358 13.15 20.24 -13.88
CA THR A 358 13.03 18.80 -14.16
C THR A 358 14.33 18.13 -14.62
N THR A 359 15.45 18.88 -14.65
CA THR A 359 16.75 18.42 -15.16
C THR A 359 17.53 17.59 -14.13
N VAL A 360 17.18 17.68 -12.85
CA VAL A 360 17.86 16.96 -11.76
C VAL A 360 17.55 15.45 -11.85
N THR A 361 18.57 14.62 -11.68
CA THR A 361 18.47 13.15 -11.63
C THR A 361 18.14 12.65 -10.22
N GLY A 362 17.76 11.38 -10.07
CA GLY A 362 17.38 10.81 -8.76
C GLY A 362 15.96 11.18 -8.29
N TYR A 363 15.18 11.87 -9.13
CA TYR A 363 13.81 12.28 -8.83
C TYR A 363 12.84 11.91 -9.95
N CYS A 364 11.62 11.55 -9.56
CA CYS A 364 10.45 11.37 -10.41
C CYS A 364 9.61 12.64 -10.41
N TYR A 365 9.52 13.29 -11.56
CA TYR A 365 8.68 14.46 -11.77
C TYR A 365 7.38 14.05 -12.44
N TRP A 366 6.25 14.22 -11.76
CA TRP A 366 4.95 13.80 -12.28
C TRP A 366 3.85 14.80 -11.93
N TYR A 367 2.77 14.76 -12.70
CA TYR A 367 1.59 15.57 -12.44
C TYR A 367 0.34 14.71 -12.44
N GLU A 368 -0.67 15.18 -11.74
CA GLU A 368 -2.03 14.70 -11.87
C GLU A 368 -3.00 15.85 -12.09
N ALA A 369 -4.04 15.60 -12.86
CA ALA A 369 -5.03 16.59 -13.20
C ALA A 369 -6.40 15.92 -13.34
N ASN A 370 -7.42 16.44 -12.66
CA ASN A 370 -8.83 16.03 -12.81
C ASN A 370 -9.68 17.25 -13.20
N GLY A 371 -10.94 17.12 -13.60
CA GLY A 371 -11.70 18.25 -14.17
C GLY A 371 -11.75 19.57 -13.36
N ARG A 372 -11.30 19.61 -12.10
CA ARG A 372 -11.28 20.83 -11.26
C ARG A 372 -9.93 21.17 -10.63
N SER A 373 -8.97 20.26 -10.61
CA SER A 373 -7.74 20.43 -9.83
C SER A 373 -6.53 19.78 -10.49
N PHE A 374 -5.35 20.25 -10.11
CA PHE A 374 -4.08 19.64 -10.49
C PHE A 374 -3.14 19.53 -9.30
N GLY A 375 -2.18 18.62 -9.41
CA GLY A 375 -1.04 18.47 -8.53
C GLY A 375 0.24 18.31 -9.35
N LEU A 376 1.30 19.01 -8.94
CA LEU A 376 2.66 18.86 -9.46
C LEU A 376 3.50 18.23 -8.36
N HIS A 377 4.25 17.18 -8.69
CA HIS A 377 4.92 16.33 -7.71
C HIS A 377 6.38 16.05 -8.10
N ILE A 378 7.26 16.04 -7.10
CA ILE A 378 8.62 15.50 -7.19
C ILE A 378 8.77 14.40 -6.14
N THR A 379 9.10 13.19 -6.56
CA THR A 379 9.26 12.05 -5.66
C THR A 379 10.70 11.54 -5.76
N PRO A 380 11.49 11.48 -4.67
CA PRO A 380 12.85 10.93 -4.73
C PRO A 380 12.81 9.44 -5.07
N LEU A 381 13.69 9.00 -5.98
CA LEU A 381 13.75 7.60 -6.46
C LEU A 381 14.35 6.65 -5.41
N THR A 382 15.21 7.18 -4.55
CA THR A 382 15.78 6.52 -3.38
C THR A 382 15.45 7.33 -2.14
N VAL A 383 15.31 6.66 -1.00
CA VAL A 383 15.16 7.31 0.31
C VAL A 383 16.34 6.99 1.22
N SER A 384 17.45 6.51 0.64
CA SER A 384 18.64 6.07 1.35
C SER A 384 19.13 7.05 2.39
N ASP A 385 19.18 8.33 2.02
CA ASP A 385 19.80 9.35 2.87
C ASP A 385 18.87 9.65 4.05
N LYS A 386 17.62 10.01 3.77
CA LYS A 386 16.63 10.36 4.80
C LYS A 386 16.27 9.18 5.70
N PHE A 387 15.99 8.02 5.12
CA PHE A 387 15.65 6.83 5.89
C PHE A 387 16.88 6.29 6.63
N GLY A 388 18.06 6.32 6.01
CA GLY A 388 19.33 5.91 6.62
C GLY A 388 19.74 6.79 7.81
N GLU A 389 19.49 8.10 7.75
CA GLU A 389 19.66 8.99 8.90
C GLU A 389 18.77 8.58 10.08
N GLN A 390 17.51 8.24 9.83
CA GLN A 390 16.58 7.76 10.86
C GLN A 390 17.01 6.42 11.46
N LEU A 391 17.55 5.52 10.64
CA LEU A 391 18.13 4.25 11.11
C LEU A 391 19.32 4.48 12.06
N LYS A 392 20.12 5.53 11.83
CA LYS A 392 21.32 5.87 12.61
C LYS A 392 21.02 6.72 13.85
N ALA A 393 19.96 7.53 13.82
CA ALA A 393 19.68 8.54 14.84
C ALA A 393 19.19 7.97 16.19
N GLN A 394 18.66 6.74 16.22
CA GLN A 394 18.01 6.17 17.41
C GLN A 394 18.65 4.84 17.85
N LYS A 395 18.65 4.58 19.16
CA LYS A 395 18.95 3.25 19.74
C LYS A 395 17.77 2.30 19.54
N THR A 396 17.39 2.09 18.29
CA THR A 396 16.21 1.33 17.89
C THR A 396 16.65 0.07 17.16
N ALA A 397 16.08 -1.07 17.53
CA ALA A 397 16.24 -2.29 16.76
C ALA A 397 15.29 -2.27 15.55
N TRP A 398 15.82 -2.51 14.35
CA TRP A 398 15.04 -2.47 13.11
C TRP A 398 14.94 -3.85 12.49
N VAL A 399 13.73 -4.35 12.31
CA VAL A 399 13.47 -5.67 11.71
C VAL A 399 12.73 -5.47 10.41
N PHE A 400 13.35 -5.87 9.30
CA PHE A 400 12.73 -5.90 7.98
C PHE A 400 12.44 -7.34 7.62
N THR A 401 11.17 -7.68 7.39
CA THR A 401 10.80 -9.05 7.00
C THR A 401 9.79 -9.06 5.87
N SER A 402 9.98 -9.98 4.92
CA SER A 402 9.04 -10.23 3.82
C SER A 402 9.28 -11.63 3.27
N ALA A 403 8.31 -12.16 2.52
CA ALA A 403 8.51 -13.41 1.76
C ALA A 403 9.51 -13.26 0.62
N THR A 404 9.74 -12.02 0.18
CA THR A 404 10.43 -11.69 -1.07
C THR A 404 11.18 -10.37 -0.91
N LEU A 405 12.44 -10.43 -0.52
CA LEU A 405 13.38 -9.29 -0.44
C LEU A 405 14.62 -9.53 -1.31
N GLU A 406 15.07 -10.78 -1.40
CA GLU A 406 16.23 -11.19 -2.15
C GLU A 406 15.92 -11.22 -3.65
N VAL A 407 16.81 -10.61 -4.43
CA VAL A 407 16.81 -10.67 -5.89
C VAL A 407 18.15 -11.26 -6.34
N GLY A 408 18.10 -12.45 -6.93
CA GLY A 408 19.28 -13.06 -7.53
C GLY A 408 20.38 -13.51 -6.56
N GLY A 409 20.11 -13.70 -5.27
CA GLY A 409 21.12 -14.15 -4.29
C GLY A 409 21.45 -13.14 -3.19
N ASN A 410 21.03 -11.87 -3.31
CA ASN A 410 21.43 -10.80 -2.40
C ASN A 410 20.27 -9.87 -2.01
N PHE A 411 20.49 -9.08 -0.95
CA PHE A 411 19.55 -8.06 -0.45
C PHE A 411 19.91 -6.64 -0.92
N ASP A 412 20.93 -6.47 -1.77
CA ASP A 412 21.51 -5.16 -2.11
C ASP A 412 20.46 -4.21 -2.71
N HIS A 413 19.59 -4.73 -3.58
CA HIS A 413 18.50 -3.96 -4.17
C HIS A 413 17.54 -3.38 -3.11
N PHE A 414 17.27 -4.12 -2.03
CA PHE A 414 16.42 -3.65 -0.94
C PHE A 414 17.17 -2.69 0.00
N CYS A 415 18.36 -3.09 0.45
CA CYS A 415 19.14 -2.34 1.42
C CYS A 415 19.58 -0.97 0.89
N ASN A 416 20.07 -0.90 -0.35
CA ASN A 416 20.56 0.36 -0.94
C ASN A 416 19.47 1.41 -1.06
N ARG A 417 18.22 1.01 -1.36
CA ARG A 417 17.09 1.94 -1.53
C ARG A 417 16.62 2.58 -0.23
N LEU A 418 16.88 1.94 0.91
CA LEU A 418 16.54 2.41 2.25
C LEU A 418 17.76 2.93 3.02
N GLY A 419 18.98 2.82 2.47
CA GLY A 419 20.20 3.21 3.17
C GLY A 419 20.52 2.31 4.36
N ILE A 420 20.12 1.03 4.28
CA ILE A 420 20.39 0.04 5.33
C ILE A 420 21.86 -0.41 5.21
N GLU A 421 22.70 0.04 6.14
CA GLU A 421 24.10 -0.34 6.24
C GLU A 421 24.31 -1.35 7.39
N ASN A 422 25.22 -2.31 7.21
CA ASN A 422 25.67 -3.25 8.26
C ASN A 422 24.56 -4.09 8.95
N ALA A 423 23.42 -4.31 8.29
CA ALA A 423 22.36 -5.15 8.83
C ALA A 423 22.72 -6.65 8.74
N GLU A 424 22.30 -7.43 9.74
CA GLU A 424 22.36 -8.89 9.66
C GLU A 424 21.35 -9.37 8.61
N GLN A 425 21.78 -10.17 7.65
CA GLN A 425 20.94 -10.67 6.56
C GLN A 425 20.66 -12.16 6.77
N VAL A 426 19.38 -12.54 6.75
CA VAL A 426 18.96 -13.93 7.02
C VAL A 426 17.98 -14.37 5.94
N VAL A 427 18.27 -15.51 5.29
CA VAL A 427 17.36 -16.16 4.34
C VAL A 427 16.85 -17.45 4.95
N LEU A 428 15.53 -17.56 5.09
CA LEU A 428 14.86 -18.73 5.66
C LEU A 428 13.98 -19.36 4.60
N GLN A 429 14.42 -20.53 4.15
CA GLN A 429 13.71 -21.31 3.15
C GLN A 429 12.33 -21.75 3.69
N SER A 430 11.37 -21.89 2.76
CA SER A 430 10.06 -22.42 3.12
C SER A 430 10.19 -23.88 3.59
N PRO A 431 9.44 -24.28 4.62
CA PRO A 431 9.46 -25.66 5.10
C PRO A 431 8.67 -26.64 4.21
N PHE A 432 8.03 -26.17 3.14
CA PHE A 432 7.13 -26.98 2.32
C PHE A 432 7.86 -27.73 1.21
N ASP A 433 7.34 -28.91 0.89
CA ASP A 433 7.83 -29.78 -0.18
C ASP A 433 7.15 -29.42 -1.51
N TYR A 434 7.53 -28.28 -2.08
CA TYR A 434 6.95 -27.78 -3.33
C TYR A 434 7.08 -28.76 -4.50
N GLN A 435 8.10 -29.63 -4.52
CA GLN A 435 8.30 -30.60 -5.60
C GLN A 435 7.13 -31.60 -5.67
N ASN A 436 6.63 -32.02 -4.51
CA ASN A 436 5.53 -32.99 -4.41
C ASN A 436 4.16 -32.34 -4.18
N GLN A 437 4.12 -31.16 -3.56
CA GLN A 437 2.88 -30.46 -3.23
C GLN A 437 2.34 -29.59 -4.37
N SER A 438 3.20 -29.15 -5.30
CA SER A 438 2.79 -28.15 -6.29
C SER A 438 3.23 -28.46 -7.71
N LEU A 439 2.37 -28.10 -8.66
CA LEU A 439 2.63 -28.18 -10.09
C LEU A 439 2.57 -26.77 -10.70
N LEU A 440 3.60 -26.38 -11.44
CA LEU A 440 3.63 -25.17 -12.24
C LEU A 440 3.33 -25.52 -13.70
N CYS A 441 2.28 -24.91 -14.27
CA CYS A 441 1.89 -25.08 -15.64
C CYS A 441 2.05 -23.78 -16.45
N VAL A 442 2.73 -23.89 -17.60
CA VAL A 442 2.68 -22.87 -18.67
C VAL A 442 2.05 -23.50 -19.90
N PRO A 443 0.74 -23.27 -20.15
CA PRO A 443 0.02 -23.96 -21.21
C PRO A 443 0.65 -23.80 -22.60
N ARG A 444 0.46 -24.80 -23.46
CA ARG A 444 0.76 -24.68 -24.90
C ARG A 444 -0.39 -23.95 -25.59
N PHE A 445 -0.11 -23.40 -26.78
CA PHE A 445 -1.12 -22.80 -27.66
C PHE A 445 -1.90 -21.64 -27.02
N LEU A 446 -1.23 -20.85 -26.18
CA LEU A 446 -1.80 -19.62 -25.62
C LEU A 446 -2.17 -18.67 -26.78
N PRO A 447 -3.33 -17.99 -26.70
CA PRO A 447 -3.80 -17.11 -27.76
C PRO A 447 -2.88 -15.89 -27.94
N ASP A 448 -2.81 -15.38 -29.17
CA ASP A 448 -2.09 -14.15 -29.50
C ASP A 448 -2.70 -12.92 -28.80
N THR A 449 -1.98 -11.80 -28.81
CA THR A 449 -2.24 -10.57 -28.03
C THR A 449 -3.49 -9.76 -28.43
N ASN A 450 -4.39 -10.28 -29.27
CA ASN A 450 -5.63 -9.58 -29.63
C ASN A 450 -6.69 -9.73 -28.53
N LYS A 451 -6.86 -8.67 -27.73
CA LYS A 451 -7.62 -8.63 -26.47
C LYS A 451 -8.97 -9.36 -26.48
N SER A 452 -9.80 -9.19 -27.52
CA SER A 452 -11.14 -9.80 -27.56
C SER A 452 -11.08 -11.31 -27.83
N HIS A 453 -10.26 -11.73 -28.79
CA HIS A 453 -10.03 -13.15 -29.09
C HIS A 453 -9.30 -13.86 -27.94
N THR A 454 -8.35 -13.17 -27.29
CA THR A 454 -7.61 -13.67 -26.12
C THR A 454 -8.56 -14.07 -25.00
N LEU A 455 -9.58 -13.26 -24.72
CA LEU A 455 -10.49 -13.47 -23.60
C LEU A 455 -11.29 -14.76 -23.75
N THR A 456 -11.99 -14.92 -24.88
CA THR A 456 -12.80 -16.11 -25.15
C THR A 456 -11.94 -17.37 -25.24
N ALA A 457 -10.78 -17.30 -25.91
CA ALA A 457 -9.88 -18.43 -26.03
C ALA A 457 -9.29 -18.86 -24.67
N LEU A 458 -8.89 -17.91 -23.82
CA LEU A 458 -8.45 -18.22 -22.46
C LEU A 458 -9.57 -18.79 -21.60
N GLY A 459 -10.78 -18.22 -21.69
CA GLY A 459 -11.96 -18.75 -20.99
C GLY A 459 -12.24 -20.21 -21.36
N GLN A 460 -12.27 -20.52 -22.66
CA GLN A 460 -12.47 -21.89 -23.16
C GLN A 460 -11.35 -22.85 -22.74
N MET A 461 -10.09 -22.38 -22.73
CA MET A 461 -8.94 -23.17 -22.32
C MET A 461 -8.95 -23.48 -20.81
N LEU A 462 -9.31 -22.51 -19.98
CA LEU A 462 -9.19 -22.61 -18.52
C LEU A 462 -10.42 -23.24 -17.88
N LYS A 463 -11.62 -23.06 -18.46
CA LYS A 463 -12.89 -23.60 -17.94
C LYS A 463 -12.78 -25.08 -17.53
N PRO A 464 -12.31 -26.01 -18.39
CA PRO A 464 -12.26 -27.44 -18.03
C PRO A 464 -11.38 -27.73 -16.81
N VAL A 465 -10.32 -26.92 -16.61
CA VAL A 465 -9.40 -27.06 -15.49
C VAL A 465 -10.02 -26.54 -14.20
N ILE A 466 -10.68 -25.38 -14.27
CA ILE A 466 -11.38 -24.76 -13.15
C ILE A 466 -12.53 -25.65 -12.68
N GLU A 467 -13.29 -26.24 -13.62
CA GLU A 467 -14.39 -27.17 -13.31
C GLU A 467 -13.88 -28.50 -12.75
N ALA A 468 -12.78 -29.04 -13.28
CA ALA A 468 -12.15 -30.22 -12.72
C ALA A 468 -11.63 -30.02 -11.29
N ASN A 469 -11.28 -28.77 -10.93
CA ASN A 469 -10.91 -28.42 -9.57
C ASN A 469 -12.13 -28.14 -8.66
N HIS A 470 -13.36 -28.19 -9.20
CA HIS A 470 -14.57 -27.75 -8.54
C HIS A 470 -14.43 -26.31 -8.02
N GLY A 471 -14.03 -25.38 -8.89
CA GLY A 471 -13.69 -24.02 -8.46
C GLY A 471 -12.40 -24.03 -7.64
N ARG A 472 -12.46 -23.62 -6.37
CA ARG A 472 -11.30 -23.49 -5.45
C ARG A 472 -10.13 -22.78 -6.11
N CYS A 473 -10.47 -21.74 -6.86
CA CYS A 473 -9.60 -21.12 -7.85
C CYS A 473 -9.52 -19.62 -7.64
N PHE A 474 -8.29 -19.10 -7.59
CA PHE A 474 -8.03 -17.68 -7.76
C PHE A 474 -7.59 -17.41 -9.20
N LEU A 475 -8.38 -16.62 -9.92
CA LEU A 475 -8.06 -16.13 -11.25
C LEU A 475 -7.59 -14.69 -11.14
N LEU A 476 -6.28 -14.50 -11.21
CA LEU A 476 -5.56 -13.26 -10.98
C LEU A 476 -5.23 -12.59 -12.32
N CYS A 477 -5.92 -11.50 -12.61
CA CYS A 477 -5.83 -10.78 -13.87
C CYS A 477 -4.95 -9.52 -13.75
N THR A 478 -4.18 -9.23 -14.78
CA THR A 478 -3.34 -8.02 -14.86
C THR A 478 -4.12 -6.75 -15.26
N SER A 479 -5.39 -6.87 -15.67
CA SER A 479 -6.23 -5.72 -16.01
C SER A 479 -7.71 -5.93 -15.63
N TYR A 480 -8.42 -4.83 -15.35
CA TYR A 480 -9.87 -4.83 -15.09
C TYR A 480 -10.69 -5.35 -16.27
N PHE A 481 -10.23 -5.11 -17.50
CA PHE A 481 -10.87 -5.64 -18.72
C PHE A 481 -10.89 -7.17 -18.72
N MET A 482 -9.72 -7.79 -18.51
CA MET A 482 -9.62 -9.25 -18.43
C MET A 482 -10.37 -9.81 -17.23
N MET A 483 -10.29 -9.14 -16.07
CA MET A 483 -11.00 -9.54 -14.85
C MET A 483 -12.51 -9.62 -15.07
N ARG A 484 -13.13 -8.56 -15.60
CA ARG A 484 -14.58 -8.51 -15.83
C ARG A 484 -14.99 -9.52 -16.90
N GLY A 485 -14.34 -9.51 -18.05
CA GLY A 485 -14.79 -10.38 -19.14
C GLY A 485 -14.55 -11.87 -18.88
N LEU A 486 -13.49 -12.28 -18.17
CA LEU A 486 -13.32 -13.68 -17.76
C LEU A 486 -14.37 -14.09 -16.71
N ALA A 487 -14.74 -13.18 -15.80
CA ALA A 487 -15.81 -13.44 -14.85
C ALA A 487 -17.17 -13.61 -15.56
N ASP A 488 -17.49 -12.73 -16.51
CA ASP A 488 -18.71 -12.81 -17.32
C ASP A 488 -18.74 -14.10 -18.16
N PHE A 489 -17.62 -14.45 -18.79
CA PHE A 489 -17.50 -15.72 -19.52
C PHE A 489 -17.78 -16.93 -18.63
N LEU A 490 -17.19 -16.98 -17.43
CA LEU A 490 -17.40 -18.08 -16.48
C LEU A 490 -18.84 -18.14 -15.97
N ARG A 491 -19.49 -16.99 -15.73
CA ARG A 491 -20.90 -16.91 -15.31
C ARG A 491 -21.85 -17.42 -16.38
N GLU A 492 -21.52 -17.21 -17.65
CA GLU A 492 -22.35 -17.66 -18.78
C GLU A 492 -22.12 -19.14 -19.11
N HIS A 493 -20.91 -19.65 -18.92
CA HIS A 493 -20.51 -20.96 -19.43
C HIS A 493 -20.25 -22.02 -18.36
N SER A 494 -20.32 -21.70 -17.07
CA SER A 494 -20.05 -22.63 -15.96
C SER A 494 -21.08 -22.48 -14.84
N ASP A 495 -21.32 -23.58 -14.12
CA ASP A 495 -22.25 -23.61 -12.97
C ASP A 495 -21.57 -23.19 -11.64
N LEU A 496 -20.30 -22.75 -11.69
CA LEU A 496 -19.53 -22.35 -10.52
C LEU A 496 -19.93 -20.96 -10.02
N ASN A 497 -19.79 -20.75 -8.71
CA ASN A 497 -20.01 -19.44 -8.11
C ASN A 497 -18.85 -18.50 -8.45
N VAL A 498 -19.12 -17.47 -9.27
CA VAL A 498 -18.10 -16.50 -9.67
C VAL A 498 -18.16 -15.26 -8.76
N LEU A 499 -17.17 -15.16 -7.90
CA LEU A 499 -16.94 -14.01 -7.02
C LEU A 499 -16.02 -13.02 -7.72
N LEU A 500 -16.46 -11.75 -7.86
CA LEU A 500 -15.71 -10.73 -8.58
C LEU A 500 -15.27 -9.60 -7.63
N GLN A 501 -14.00 -9.20 -7.73
CA GLN A 501 -13.50 -8.02 -7.03
C GLN A 501 -14.34 -6.76 -7.40
N GLY A 502 -14.73 -6.01 -6.37
CA GLY A 502 -15.49 -4.75 -6.48
C GLY A 502 -16.98 -4.91 -6.14
N GLU A 503 -17.53 -6.13 -6.08
CA GLU A 503 -18.95 -6.33 -5.75
C GLU A 503 -19.24 -6.20 -4.24
N THR A 504 -18.24 -6.44 -3.39
CA THR A 504 -18.31 -6.22 -1.94
C THR A 504 -16.91 -6.04 -1.35
N SER A 505 -16.79 -5.88 -0.03
CA SER A 505 -15.49 -5.73 0.62
C SER A 505 -14.60 -6.97 0.43
N LYS A 506 -13.29 -6.77 0.38
CA LYS A 506 -12.31 -7.85 0.18
C LYS A 506 -12.43 -8.94 1.24
N SER A 507 -12.65 -8.55 2.49
CA SER A 507 -12.86 -9.49 3.61
C SER A 507 -14.11 -10.36 3.40
N ARG A 508 -15.21 -9.79 2.93
CA ARG A 508 -16.46 -10.53 2.69
C ARG A 508 -16.38 -11.42 1.45
N LEU A 509 -15.67 -10.99 0.40
CA LEU A 509 -15.37 -11.84 -0.76
C LEU A 509 -14.58 -13.08 -0.35
N LEU A 510 -13.58 -12.91 0.53
CA LEU A 510 -12.79 -14.02 1.04
C LEU A 510 -13.58 -14.93 1.97
N GLU A 511 -14.41 -14.37 2.85
CA GLU A 511 -15.30 -15.16 3.69
C GLU A 511 -16.28 -16.00 2.84
N LYS A 512 -16.87 -15.39 1.80
CA LYS A 512 -17.72 -16.11 0.84
C LYS A 512 -16.94 -17.19 0.11
N PHE A 513 -15.74 -16.89 -0.39
CA PHE A 513 -14.90 -17.87 -1.09
C PHE A 513 -14.57 -19.09 -0.22
N VAL A 514 -14.30 -18.88 1.07
CA VAL A 514 -14.01 -19.97 2.01
C VAL A 514 -15.27 -20.76 2.38
N LYS A 515 -16.43 -20.09 2.49
CA LYS A 515 -17.69 -20.71 2.91
C LYS A 515 -18.43 -21.42 1.78
N GLU A 516 -18.46 -20.80 0.60
CA GLU A 516 -19.13 -21.30 -0.60
C GLU A 516 -18.20 -22.29 -1.29
N LYS A 517 -18.55 -23.57 -1.21
CA LYS A 517 -17.88 -24.59 -2.01
C LYS A 517 -18.16 -24.32 -3.50
N ASN A 518 -17.22 -24.69 -4.36
CA ASN A 518 -17.33 -24.53 -5.82
C ASN A 518 -17.28 -23.08 -6.32
N SER A 519 -16.45 -22.25 -5.68
CA SER A 519 -16.29 -20.84 -6.04
C SER A 519 -15.00 -20.54 -6.80
N VAL A 520 -15.06 -19.55 -7.69
CA VAL A 520 -13.92 -18.96 -8.40
C VAL A 520 -13.87 -17.49 -8.03
N LEU A 521 -12.74 -17.04 -7.48
CA LEU A 521 -12.52 -15.63 -7.21
C LEU A 521 -11.71 -15.01 -8.33
N VAL A 522 -12.30 -14.06 -9.04
CA VAL A 522 -11.67 -13.32 -10.14
C VAL A 522 -11.30 -11.92 -9.65
N ALA A 523 -10.02 -11.59 -9.68
CA ALA A 523 -9.49 -10.36 -9.08
C ALA A 523 -8.24 -9.84 -9.79
N THR A 524 -7.87 -8.59 -9.49
CA THR A 524 -6.61 -7.96 -9.97
C THR A 524 -5.46 -8.11 -8.98
N GLN A 525 -4.33 -7.44 -9.25
CA GLN A 525 -3.13 -7.40 -8.38
C GLN A 525 -3.43 -7.12 -6.90
N SER A 526 -4.48 -6.37 -6.59
CA SER A 526 -4.87 -6.09 -5.19
C SER A 526 -5.19 -7.35 -4.36
N PHE A 527 -5.47 -8.49 -4.99
CA PHE A 527 -5.68 -9.79 -4.33
C PHE A 527 -4.40 -10.65 -4.24
N TRP A 528 -3.27 -10.15 -4.73
CA TRP A 528 -2.00 -10.88 -4.70
C TRP A 528 -1.34 -10.81 -3.31
N GLU A 529 -1.80 -9.89 -2.47
CA GLU A 529 -1.23 -9.58 -1.17
C GLU A 529 -2.26 -9.54 -0.04
N GLY A 530 -1.81 -9.89 1.17
CA GLY A 530 -2.61 -9.75 2.39
C GLY A 530 -3.87 -10.61 2.45
N ILE A 531 -3.81 -11.82 1.87
CA ILE A 531 -4.90 -12.80 1.89
C ILE A 531 -4.41 -14.06 2.58
N ASP A 532 -5.25 -14.67 3.43
CA ASP A 532 -5.01 -15.95 4.09
C ASP A 532 -6.15 -16.95 3.89
N VAL A 533 -6.04 -17.77 2.84
CA VAL A 533 -6.91 -18.93 2.59
C VAL A 533 -6.07 -20.19 2.81
N ARG A 534 -6.46 -21.01 3.79
CA ARG A 534 -5.74 -22.23 4.17
C ARG A 534 -6.48 -23.48 3.71
N GLY A 535 -5.72 -24.55 3.46
CA GLY A 535 -6.26 -25.87 3.16
C GLY A 535 -6.97 -25.95 1.82
N ASP A 536 -7.91 -26.89 1.73
CA ASP A 536 -8.60 -27.27 0.49
C ASP A 536 -9.48 -26.17 -0.11
N ALA A 537 -9.57 -24.98 0.49
CA ALA A 537 -10.35 -23.88 -0.09
C ALA A 537 -9.67 -23.27 -1.34
N LEU A 538 -8.34 -23.34 -1.45
CA LEU A 538 -7.59 -22.84 -2.60
C LEU A 538 -6.55 -23.85 -3.06
N SER A 539 -6.80 -24.50 -4.20
CA SER A 539 -5.91 -25.50 -4.81
C SER A 539 -5.47 -25.13 -6.23
N LEU A 540 -6.00 -24.04 -6.79
CA LEU A 540 -5.67 -23.56 -8.12
C LEU A 540 -5.47 -22.04 -8.12
N VAL A 541 -4.30 -21.60 -8.59
CA VAL A 541 -4.01 -20.19 -8.86
C VAL A 541 -3.72 -20.04 -10.33
N ILE A 542 -4.47 -19.19 -11.02
CA ILE A 542 -4.28 -18.88 -12.43
C ILE A 542 -3.88 -17.41 -12.55
N ILE A 543 -2.81 -17.15 -13.29
CA ILE A 543 -2.32 -15.80 -13.59
C ILE A 543 -2.40 -15.60 -15.10
N ASP A 544 -3.19 -14.61 -15.54
CA ASP A 544 -3.45 -14.39 -16.97
C ASP A 544 -2.19 -13.95 -17.74
N LYS A 545 -1.29 -13.19 -17.10
CA LYS A 545 -0.08 -12.64 -17.72
C LYS A 545 0.98 -12.32 -16.66
N LEU A 546 2.26 -12.28 -17.06
CA LEU A 546 3.32 -11.82 -16.17
C LEU A 546 3.03 -10.38 -15.69
N PRO A 547 3.16 -10.12 -14.36
CA PRO A 547 2.72 -8.89 -13.71
C PRO A 547 3.72 -7.75 -13.89
N PHE A 548 3.93 -7.32 -15.13
CA PHE A 548 4.68 -6.10 -15.38
C PHE A 548 3.81 -4.89 -15.03
N THR A 549 4.36 -3.99 -14.21
CA THR A 549 3.77 -2.69 -13.93
C THR A 549 3.51 -1.94 -15.24
N ALA A 550 2.39 -1.22 -15.30
CA ALA A 550 2.02 -0.47 -16.49
C ALA A 550 3.11 0.57 -16.82
N PRO A 551 3.57 0.68 -18.08
CA PRO A 551 4.60 1.65 -18.47
C PRO A 551 4.23 3.11 -18.20
N ASP A 552 2.92 3.39 -18.12
CA ASP A 552 2.37 4.72 -17.91
C ASP A 552 2.38 5.13 -16.41
N GLU A 553 2.80 4.23 -15.51
CA GLU A 553 2.95 4.53 -14.09
C GLU A 553 4.14 5.49 -13.90
N PRO A 554 3.91 6.69 -13.32
CA PRO A 554 4.94 7.74 -13.32
C PRO A 554 6.23 7.36 -12.60
N LEU A 555 6.15 6.65 -11.47
CA LEU A 555 7.32 6.31 -10.66
C LEU A 555 8.21 5.30 -11.38
N LEU A 556 7.62 4.27 -11.99
CA LEU A 556 8.31 3.31 -12.84
C LEU A 556 8.98 4.02 -14.01
N LYS A 557 8.25 4.89 -14.71
CA LYS A 557 8.79 5.61 -15.87
C LYS A 557 10.00 6.45 -15.49
N ALA A 558 9.91 7.19 -14.38
CA ALA A 558 11.04 7.96 -13.87
C ALA A 558 12.23 7.09 -13.46
N ARG A 559 12.01 5.93 -12.84
CA ARG A 559 13.09 4.96 -12.56
C ARG A 559 13.73 4.46 -13.84
N MET A 560 12.94 4.20 -14.87
CA MET A 560 13.46 3.75 -16.15
C MET A 560 14.30 4.83 -16.84
N GLU A 561 13.84 6.08 -16.82
CA GLU A 561 14.60 7.23 -17.32
C GLU A 561 15.91 7.43 -16.55
N ASP A 562 15.87 7.39 -15.22
CA ASP A 562 17.07 7.56 -14.38
C ASP A 562 18.08 6.41 -14.56
N CYS A 563 17.60 5.17 -14.63
CA CYS A 563 18.42 3.99 -14.95
C CYS A 563 19.10 4.13 -16.32
N GLN A 564 18.37 4.62 -17.34
CA GLN A 564 18.97 4.92 -18.65
C GLN A 564 20.04 6.00 -18.59
N LEU A 565 19.78 7.09 -17.87
CA LEU A 565 20.73 8.19 -17.70
C LEU A 565 22.01 7.75 -16.98
N GLN A 566 21.92 6.74 -16.10
CA GLN A 566 23.06 6.12 -15.42
C GLN A 566 23.75 5.03 -16.26
N GLY A 567 23.29 4.77 -17.50
CA GLY A 567 23.86 3.76 -18.40
C GLY A 567 23.42 2.33 -18.12
N GLY A 568 22.39 2.13 -17.28
CA GLY A 568 21.79 0.83 -16.98
C GLY A 568 20.76 0.37 -18.01
N ASN A 569 20.19 -0.82 -17.79
CA ASN A 569 19.11 -1.37 -18.61
C ASN A 569 17.81 -1.43 -17.79
N PRO A 570 16.84 -0.52 -18.01
CA PRO A 570 15.65 -0.44 -17.16
C PRO A 570 14.79 -1.70 -17.15
N PHE A 571 14.75 -2.41 -18.28
CA PHE A 571 13.98 -3.63 -18.36
C PHE A 571 14.57 -4.70 -17.44
N ASN A 572 15.90 -4.85 -17.45
CA ASN A 572 16.60 -5.83 -16.62
C ASN A 572 16.74 -5.42 -15.16
N ASP A 573 17.02 -4.14 -14.91
CA ASP A 573 17.45 -3.65 -13.60
C ASP A 573 16.27 -3.19 -12.74
N ILE A 574 15.14 -2.82 -13.36
CA ILE A 574 13.93 -2.34 -12.66
C ILE A 574 12.74 -3.26 -12.90
N GLN A 575 12.32 -3.44 -14.16
CA GLN A 575 11.04 -4.10 -14.47
C GLN A 575 11.04 -5.59 -14.15
N ILE A 576 12.13 -6.32 -14.42
CA ILE A 576 12.22 -7.75 -14.10
C ILE A 576 12.16 -7.99 -12.58
N PRO A 577 13.01 -7.35 -11.74
CA PRO A 577 12.95 -7.53 -10.29
C PRO A 577 11.56 -7.26 -9.68
N GLU A 578 10.91 -6.16 -10.05
CA GLU A 578 9.58 -5.81 -9.53
C GLU A 578 8.52 -6.86 -9.95
N ALA A 579 8.54 -7.29 -11.21
CA ALA A 579 7.60 -8.30 -11.71
C ALA A 579 7.85 -9.68 -11.07
N VAL A 580 9.12 -10.03 -10.78
CA VAL A 580 9.47 -11.27 -10.08
C VAL A 580 8.94 -11.26 -8.65
N ILE A 581 9.16 -10.17 -7.91
CA ILE A 581 8.64 -10.01 -6.54
C ILE A 581 7.13 -10.16 -6.54
N THR A 582 6.45 -9.45 -7.43
CA THR A 582 4.99 -9.52 -7.58
C THR A 582 4.52 -10.94 -7.91
N LEU A 583 5.18 -11.64 -8.84
CA LEU A 583 4.84 -13.02 -9.18
C LEU A 583 5.00 -13.98 -8.00
N LYS A 584 6.12 -13.89 -7.26
CA LYS A 584 6.35 -14.70 -6.06
C LYS A 584 5.21 -14.50 -5.04
N GLN A 585 4.74 -13.26 -4.84
CA GLN A 585 3.63 -12.95 -3.92
C GLN A 585 2.30 -13.58 -4.35
N GLY A 586 1.99 -13.57 -5.65
CA GLY A 586 0.81 -14.25 -6.19
C GLY A 586 0.89 -15.78 -6.05
N VAL A 587 2.05 -16.37 -6.35
CA VAL A 587 2.28 -17.83 -6.26
C VAL A 587 2.30 -18.34 -4.82
N GLY A 588 2.85 -17.56 -3.89
CA GLY A 588 2.96 -17.91 -2.46
C GLY A 588 1.62 -18.07 -1.75
N ARG A 589 0.49 -17.84 -2.43
CA ARG A 589 -0.86 -18.03 -1.90
C ARG A 589 -1.31 -19.49 -1.92
N LEU A 590 -0.72 -20.31 -2.79
CA LEU A 590 -1.17 -21.68 -3.08
C LEU A 590 -0.86 -22.67 -1.95
N ILE A 591 0.38 -22.67 -1.43
CA ILE A 591 0.83 -23.65 -0.43
C ILE A 591 1.10 -22.93 0.89
N ARG A 592 0.32 -23.26 1.93
CA ARG A 592 0.38 -22.64 3.26
C ARG A 592 0.44 -23.63 4.41
N ASP A 593 0.16 -24.90 4.15
CA ASP A 593 0.32 -26.01 5.06
C ASP A 593 1.12 -27.15 4.43
N VAL A 594 1.63 -28.05 5.26
CA VAL A 594 2.38 -29.25 4.84
C VAL A 594 1.48 -30.27 4.13
N SER A 595 0.16 -30.19 4.32
CA SER A 595 -0.80 -31.03 3.60
C SER A 595 -1.31 -30.43 2.31
N ASP A 596 -1.10 -29.13 2.08
CA ASP A 596 -1.68 -28.45 0.92
C ASP A 596 -1.12 -29.02 -0.38
N LYS A 597 -1.99 -29.13 -1.38
CA LYS A 597 -1.60 -29.44 -2.75
C LYS A 597 -2.30 -28.52 -3.72
N GLY A 598 -1.62 -28.17 -4.80
CA GLY A 598 -2.28 -27.35 -5.81
C GLY A 598 -1.45 -27.06 -7.04
N VAL A 599 -2.04 -26.27 -7.93
CA VAL A 599 -1.45 -25.93 -9.22
C VAL A 599 -1.41 -24.42 -9.42
N VAL A 600 -0.28 -23.94 -9.93
CA VAL A 600 -0.17 -22.59 -10.50
C VAL A 600 -0.18 -22.70 -12.01
N ILE A 601 -1.08 -21.97 -12.68
CA ILE A 601 -1.10 -21.83 -14.14
C ILE A 601 -0.71 -20.39 -14.49
N ILE A 602 0.32 -20.22 -15.33
CA ILE A 602 0.72 -18.92 -15.86
C ILE A 602 0.45 -18.90 -17.36
N CYS A 603 -0.50 -18.08 -17.78
CA CYS A 603 -0.95 -17.96 -19.17
C CYS A 603 -0.08 -17.01 -20.00
N ASP A 604 1.25 -17.06 -19.82
CA ASP A 604 2.20 -16.19 -20.51
C ASP A 604 3.35 -16.98 -21.13
N SER A 605 3.39 -17.02 -22.47
CA SER A 605 4.42 -17.74 -23.23
C SER A 605 5.83 -17.15 -23.05
N ARG A 606 5.93 -15.87 -22.65
CA ARG A 606 7.22 -15.18 -22.44
C ARG A 606 8.04 -15.83 -21.33
N LEU A 607 7.40 -16.48 -20.37
CA LEU A 607 8.07 -17.22 -19.29
C LEU A 607 8.95 -18.36 -19.82
N VAL A 608 8.64 -18.91 -21.00
CA VAL A 608 9.41 -19.98 -21.64
C VAL A 608 10.19 -19.48 -22.86
N MET A 609 9.63 -18.53 -23.63
CA MET A 609 10.20 -18.10 -24.90
C MET A 609 11.26 -17.00 -24.79
N ARG A 610 11.32 -16.26 -23.66
CA ARG A 610 12.26 -15.15 -23.48
C ARG A 610 13.35 -15.54 -22.48
N ASN A 611 14.58 -15.06 -22.71
CA ASN A 611 15.74 -15.34 -21.84
C ASN A 611 15.49 -14.97 -20.37
N TYR A 612 14.80 -13.85 -20.14
CA TYR A 612 14.46 -13.41 -18.78
C TYR A 612 13.49 -14.34 -18.05
N GLY A 613 12.76 -15.21 -18.76
CA GLY A 613 11.86 -16.20 -18.16
C GLY A 613 12.58 -17.13 -17.19
N ALA A 614 13.88 -17.40 -17.42
CA ALA A 614 14.72 -18.15 -16.49
C ALA A 614 14.83 -17.49 -15.11
N THR A 615 14.91 -16.16 -15.04
CA THR A 615 14.97 -15.40 -13.79
C THR A 615 13.69 -15.57 -12.98
N PHE A 616 12.53 -15.51 -13.62
CA PHE A 616 11.25 -15.79 -12.98
C PHE A 616 11.19 -17.23 -12.47
N LEU A 617 11.53 -18.21 -13.31
CA LEU A 617 11.48 -19.64 -12.93
C LEU A 617 12.46 -20.02 -11.82
N LYS A 618 13.62 -19.37 -11.74
CA LYS A 618 14.60 -19.57 -10.66
C LYS A 618 14.12 -18.97 -9.33
N SER A 619 13.30 -17.93 -9.42
CA SER A 619 12.78 -17.19 -8.27
C SER A 619 11.52 -17.83 -7.67
N LEU A 620 10.77 -18.61 -8.45
CA LEU A 620 9.62 -19.35 -7.95
C LEU A 620 10.04 -20.57 -7.11
N PRO A 621 9.17 -21.05 -6.21
CA PRO A 621 9.40 -22.32 -5.52
C PRO A 621 9.72 -23.46 -6.49
N PRO A 622 10.49 -24.47 -6.06
CA PRO A 622 10.95 -25.56 -6.93
C PRO A 622 9.83 -26.58 -7.23
N SER A 623 8.72 -26.13 -7.80
CA SER A 623 7.57 -26.96 -8.19
C SER A 623 7.89 -27.86 -9.39
N ALA A 624 7.23 -29.02 -9.47
CA ALA A 624 7.20 -29.81 -10.70
C ALA A 624 6.63 -28.97 -11.85
N ARG A 625 7.11 -29.17 -13.08
CA ARG A 625 6.74 -28.31 -14.23
C ARG A 625 6.03 -29.10 -15.32
N THR A 626 4.97 -28.55 -15.89
CA THR A 626 4.27 -29.12 -17.05
C THR A 626 3.86 -28.03 -18.03
N ARG A 627 3.56 -28.44 -19.26
CA ARG A 627 2.90 -27.59 -20.28
C ARG A 627 1.57 -28.17 -20.77
N ASP A 628 1.14 -29.28 -20.15
CA ASP A 628 -0.04 -30.04 -20.51
C ASP A 628 -1.12 -29.88 -19.43
N LEU A 629 -2.25 -29.29 -19.82
CA LEU A 629 -3.41 -29.08 -18.96
C LEU A 629 -4.09 -30.40 -18.55
N THR A 630 -3.92 -31.47 -19.32
CA THR A 630 -4.43 -32.80 -18.96
C THR A 630 -3.76 -33.32 -17.70
N LYS A 631 -2.44 -33.14 -17.59
CA LYS A 631 -1.67 -33.48 -16.38
C LYS A 631 -2.09 -32.62 -15.18
N VAL A 632 -2.43 -31.36 -15.42
CA VAL A 632 -2.97 -30.47 -14.39
C VAL A 632 -4.28 -31.02 -13.85
N ILE A 633 -5.22 -31.39 -14.73
CA ILE A 633 -6.51 -31.97 -14.34
C ILE A 633 -6.31 -33.27 -13.56
N GLN A 634 -5.39 -34.14 -13.98
CA GLN A 634 -5.08 -35.38 -13.25
C GLN A 634 -4.50 -35.08 -11.86
N PHE A 635 -3.60 -34.12 -11.74
CA PHE A 635 -3.04 -33.72 -10.46
C PHE A 635 -4.12 -33.20 -9.50
N LEU A 636 -5.01 -32.33 -9.98
CA LEU A 636 -6.09 -31.73 -9.19
C LEU A 636 -7.19 -32.72 -8.79
N LYS A 637 -7.38 -33.81 -9.55
CA LYS A 637 -8.32 -34.89 -9.19
C LYS A 637 -7.75 -35.90 -8.20
N ASN A 638 -6.43 -36.03 -8.15
CA ASN A 638 -5.71 -36.99 -7.31
C ASN A 638 -5.23 -36.40 -5.97
N GLY A 639 -5.41 -35.08 -5.78
CA GLY A 639 -5.14 -34.36 -4.53
C GLY A 639 -6.46 -33.92 -3.92
#